data_AF-A0A9W8ASF4-F1
#
_entry.id   AF-A0A9W8ASF4-F1
#
_cell.length_a   1.000
_cell.length_b   1.000
_cell.length_c   1.000
_cell.angle_alpha   90.00
_cell.angle_beta   90.00
_cell.angle_gamma   90.00
#
_symmetry.space_group_name_H-M   'P 1'
#
loop_
_entity.id
_entity.type
_entity.pdbx_description
1 polymer ?
#
loop_
_entity_poly.entity_id
_entity_poly.type
_entity_poly.pdbx_seq_one_letter_code
_entity_poly.pdbx_strand_id
1 'polypeptide(L)'
;MFNPEKQKGVTRAISWNFPTEEELKLTDELDQTLHAAGLYESEEESRRREIVLGQLDKLVKDFVYKISISRNLSESMARAAGGKIFTFGSYRLGVHGAGADIDTLCVVPIHVTREDFFTVMYDMLKERPEVKELTSVPDAYVPVINMEYMGIPIDLLFARLYKPMIPADLDLSDNNLLKNLNEKCILSINGSRVTDSILSLVPDVDTFRMALRCIKYWAKQRGVYSNVMGFFGGVVWAMLVARVCQLYPNACAGAIVARFFKIMKGWTWPHPVLLKEIDDGPLHTRVWNPKIYHGDKAHRMPVITPAYPSMCATHNVSESTQKVIMGEFTKAFEVVEQIMIRKAPWEKLFEKNRFFHQYKYYLQVVASSDSEEKQLKWAGMVESRLRHLVGRLETVYDITIAHPYVKCFHRNVTCTDPEEAERVKQGIFSAKSKPLNATDAPSSQQPGETNNGGDTSPTFTIYTSTMYIGLGVRPKPANYPGPRKLDIVTPTADFIRIVHSWPDYDDATMGIAVRNVKSSDLPDEVFEGEPRPTSLKRTKPRQLVKENSTTSPEGELQSQPHKKLRSKQGQADETNQEPSGTTLTNGGSPTATTAQSPTGVASQEQPVEGSPPGTKPTETSDNVGDNGAPATQSVNGNLPTNGHVDSSTTVEKPTSSQPGTNTSTSVSPPLPRGTTQLKSNLGVNALRQTTPRHSSGIKLRLTKPLK
;
A
#
# COMPACT_ATOMS: atom_id res chain seq x y z
N MET A 1 8.80 32.54 -9.57
CA MET A 1 7.76 33.33 -8.89
C MET A 1 6.84 32.39 -8.10
N PHE A 2 6.18 32.91 -7.07
CA PHE A 2 5.07 32.23 -6.39
C PHE A 2 3.84 32.20 -7.33
N ASN A 3 3.15 31.06 -7.44
CA ASN A 3 1.83 30.99 -8.08
C ASN A 3 0.81 30.49 -7.03
N PRO A 4 -0.20 31.30 -6.65
CA PRO A 4 -1.24 30.89 -5.71
C PRO A 4 -1.95 29.58 -6.08
N GLU A 5 -2.24 29.36 -7.36
CA GLU A 5 -3.01 28.21 -7.87
C GLU A 5 -2.26 26.87 -7.69
N LYS A 6 -0.92 26.94 -7.67
CA LYS A 6 -0.02 25.81 -7.41
C LYS A 6 0.26 25.58 -5.92
N GLN A 7 -0.19 26.43 -5.00
CA GLN A 7 -0.04 26.14 -3.57
C GLN A 7 -1.08 25.11 -3.15
N LYS A 8 -0.61 23.94 -2.70
CA LYS A 8 -1.41 22.79 -2.27
C LYS A 8 -0.91 22.28 -0.92
N GLY A 9 -1.75 21.56 -0.17
CA GLY A 9 -1.36 20.93 1.11
C GLY A 9 -1.46 21.81 2.35
N VAL A 10 -1.29 21.17 3.52
CA VAL A 10 -1.42 21.76 4.87
C VAL A 10 -0.27 22.69 5.29
N THR A 11 0.72 22.91 4.42
CA THR A 11 1.82 23.86 4.68
C THR A 11 2.18 24.60 3.41
N ARG A 12 2.81 25.77 3.58
CA ARG A 12 3.54 26.44 2.49
C ARG A 12 4.57 25.50 1.87
N ALA A 13 4.84 25.67 0.58
CA ALA A 13 5.92 24.96 -0.10
C ALA A 13 7.31 25.35 0.45
N ILE A 14 8.27 24.41 0.39
CA ILE A 14 9.66 24.60 0.84
C ILE A 14 10.47 25.38 -0.20
N SER A 15 10.20 25.17 -1.50
CA SER A 15 10.79 25.98 -2.57
C SER A 15 9.86 26.11 -3.76
N TRP A 16 9.98 27.27 -4.42
CA TRP A 16 9.27 27.64 -5.66
C TRP A 16 10.19 27.68 -6.88
N ASN A 17 11.44 27.24 -6.71
CA ASN A 17 12.42 27.20 -7.80
C ASN A 17 11.95 26.24 -8.90
N PHE A 18 12.14 26.68 -10.15
CA PHE A 18 12.06 25.81 -11.31
C PHE A 18 13.29 24.89 -11.38
N PRO A 19 13.27 23.81 -12.19
CA PRO A 19 14.37 22.89 -12.28
C PRO A 19 15.58 23.55 -12.95
N THR A 20 16.78 23.17 -12.52
CA THR A 20 18.00 23.43 -13.30
C THR A 20 18.05 22.55 -14.54
N GLU A 21 18.81 22.94 -15.57
CA GLU A 21 19.03 22.09 -16.75
C GLU A 21 19.57 20.70 -16.41
N GLU A 22 20.31 20.58 -15.30
CA GLU A 22 20.88 19.32 -14.84
C GLU A 22 19.83 18.43 -14.17
N GLU A 23 18.90 19.02 -13.39
CA GLU A 23 17.72 18.31 -12.88
C GLU A 23 16.76 17.89 -14.00
N LEU A 24 16.72 18.61 -15.13
CA LEU A 24 16.00 18.19 -16.34
C LEU A 24 16.68 16.98 -17.00
N LYS A 25 17.97 17.06 -17.32
CA LYS A 25 18.74 15.92 -17.91
C LYS A 25 18.65 14.66 -17.05
N LEU A 26 18.77 14.79 -15.73
CA LEU A 26 18.58 13.69 -14.78
C LEU A 26 17.14 13.14 -14.76
N THR A 27 16.15 13.93 -15.16
CA THR A 27 14.75 13.46 -15.32
C THR A 27 14.57 12.74 -16.65
N ASP A 28 15.20 13.21 -17.74
CA ASP A 28 15.19 12.52 -19.04
C ASP A 28 15.89 11.15 -18.95
N GLU A 29 16.98 11.05 -18.18
CA GLU A 29 17.67 9.79 -17.86
C GLU A 29 16.84 8.88 -16.95
N LEU A 30 16.13 9.45 -15.96
CA LEU A 30 15.20 8.67 -15.13
C LEU A 30 14.13 8.03 -15.99
N ASP A 31 13.51 8.79 -16.89
CA ASP A 31 12.43 8.30 -17.75
C ASP A 31 12.91 7.17 -18.68
N GLN A 32 14.12 7.31 -19.25
CA GLN A 32 14.76 6.24 -20.02
C GLN A 32 14.98 4.96 -19.19
N THR A 33 15.47 5.06 -17.94
CA THR A 33 15.58 3.90 -17.04
C THR A 33 14.21 3.29 -16.70
N LEU A 34 13.17 4.10 -16.51
CA LEU A 34 11.81 3.61 -16.22
C LEU A 34 11.19 2.90 -17.46
N HIS A 35 11.44 3.39 -18.67
CA HIS A 35 11.10 2.73 -19.92
C HIS A 35 11.87 1.41 -20.10
N ALA A 36 13.19 1.39 -19.87
CA ALA A 36 14.01 0.18 -19.94
C ALA A 36 13.59 -0.88 -18.89
N ALA A 37 13.05 -0.46 -17.76
CA ALA A 37 12.48 -1.33 -16.73
C ALA A 37 11.05 -1.85 -17.05
N GLY A 38 10.51 -1.56 -18.23
CA GLY A 38 9.19 -2.06 -18.67
C GLY A 38 8.01 -1.47 -17.89
N LEU A 39 8.17 -0.28 -17.31
CA LEU A 39 7.18 0.28 -16.37
C LEU A 39 6.03 1.02 -17.05
N TYR A 40 6.10 1.26 -18.35
CA TYR A 40 5.04 1.85 -19.17
C TYR A 40 4.36 0.75 -20.01
N GLU A 41 3.05 0.85 -20.21
CA GLU A 41 2.30 -0.04 -21.12
C GLU A 41 2.42 0.42 -22.58
N SER A 42 2.06 -0.44 -23.53
CA SER A 42 2.04 -0.08 -24.96
C SER A 42 0.76 0.66 -25.35
N GLU A 43 0.76 1.35 -26.50
CA GLU A 43 -0.44 2.01 -27.04
C GLU A 43 -1.56 0.99 -27.34
N GLU A 44 -1.22 -0.23 -27.77
CA GLU A 44 -2.20 -1.30 -27.99
C GLU A 44 -2.80 -1.83 -26.68
N GLU A 45 -2.04 -1.88 -25.59
CA GLU A 45 -2.57 -2.23 -24.27
C GLU A 45 -3.50 -1.13 -23.75
N SER A 46 -3.04 0.12 -23.74
CA SER A 46 -3.84 1.28 -23.33
C SER A 46 -5.19 1.34 -24.07
N ARG A 47 -5.15 1.21 -25.40
CA ARG A 47 -6.36 1.18 -26.25
C ARG A 47 -7.26 -0.02 -25.96
N ARG A 48 -6.69 -1.18 -25.61
CA ARG A 48 -7.47 -2.37 -25.20
C ARG A 48 -8.21 -2.10 -23.88
N ARG A 49 -7.55 -1.44 -22.91
CA ARG A 49 -8.18 -1.01 -21.65
C ARG A 49 -9.34 -0.03 -21.87
N GLU A 50 -9.18 0.94 -22.76
CA GLU A 50 -10.26 1.87 -23.14
C GLU A 50 -11.47 1.14 -23.74
N ILE A 51 -11.25 0.21 -24.67
CA ILE A 51 -12.31 -0.59 -25.30
C ILE A 51 -13.06 -1.42 -24.24
N VAL A 52 -12.33 -2.10 -23.36
CA VAL A 52 -12.90 -2.94 -22.31
C VAL A 52 -13.70 -2.11 -21.30
N LEU A 53 -13.20 -0.95 -20.87
CA LEU A 53 -13.95 -0.03 -20.01
C LEU A 53 -15.22 0.50 -20.68
N GLY A 54 -15.17 0.82 -21.99
CA GLY A 54 -16.34 1.22 -22.76
C GLY A 54 -17.41 0.12 -22.87
N GLN A 55 -16.99 -1.15 -23.01
CA GLN A 55 -17.91 -2.29 -22.97
C GLN A 55 -18.51 -2.50 -21.57
N LEU A 56 -17.68 -2.40 -20.52
CA LEU A 56 -18.11 -2.62 -19.13
C LEU A 56 -19.05 -1.52 -18.62
N ASP A 57 -18.83 -0.25 -19.00
CA ASP A 57 -19.76 0.85 -18.70
C ASP A 57 -21.13 0.65 -19.36
N LYS A 58 -21.15 0.14 -20.60
CA LYS A 58 -22.39 -0.26 -21.26
C LYS A 58 -23.05 -1.44 -20.53
N LEU A 59 -22.28 -2.48 -20.17
CA LEU A 59 -22.81 -3.66 -19.48
C LEU A 59 -23.44 -3.30 -18.13
N VAL A 60 -22.86 -2.35 -17.38
CA VAL A 60 -23.42 -1.82 -16.14
C VAL A 60 -24.76 -1.11 -16.38
N LYS A 61 -24.92 -0.37 -17.48
CA LYS A 61 -26.19 0.28 -17.84
C LYS A 61 -27.25 -0.74 -18.29
N ASP A 62 -26.85 -1.74 -19.07
CA ASP A 62 -27.72 -2.86 -19.47
C ASP A 62 -28.18 -3.68 -18.24
N PHE A 63 -27.30 -3.85 -17.23
CA PHE A 63 -27.61 -4.46 -15.93
C PHE A 63 -28.59 -3.63 -15.11
N VAL A 64 -28.32 -2.34 -14.90
CA VAL A 64 -29.24 -1.43 -14.17
C VAL A 64 -30.60 -1.36 -14.87
N TYR A 65 -30.65 -1.39 -16.20
CA TYR A 65 -31.88 -1.48 -16.97
C TYR A 65 -32.64 -2.79 -16.69
N LYS A 66 -31.96 -3.96 -16.78
CA LYS A 66 -32.55 -5.29 -16.51
C LYS A 66 -33.18 -5.37 -15.11
N ILE A 67 -32.49 -4.85 -14.09
CA ILE A 67 -32.98 -4.80 -12.70
C ILE A 67 -34.08 -3.75 -12.50
N SER A 68 -34.08 -2.66 -13.27
CA SER A 68 -35.17 -1.67 -13.22
C SER A 68 -36.48 -2.25 -13.79
N ILE A 69 -36.42 -2.96 -14.92
CA ILE A 69 -37.58 -3.61 -15.53
C ILE A 69 -38.14 -4.72 -14.64
N SER A 70 -37.30 -5.58 -14.04
CA SER A 70 -37.77 -6.63 -13.11
C SER A 70 -38.42 -6.08 -11.83
N ARG A 71 -38.12 -4.82 -11.49
CA ARG A 71 -38.73 -4.07 -10.37
C ARG A 71 -39.94 -3.21 -10.80
N ASN A 72 -40.48 -3.46 -11.99
CA ASN A 72 -41.68 -2.83 -12.58
C ASN A 72 -41.56 -1.31 -12.82
N LEU A 73 -40.35 -0.80 -13.05
CA LEU A 73 -40.18 0.56 -13.59
C LEU A 73 -40.55 0.56 -15.09
N SER A 74 -41.10 1.67 -15.59
CA SER A 74 -41.35 1.85 -17.03
C SER A 74 -40.03 1.82 -17.82
N GLU A 75 -40.06 1.52 -19.11
CA GLU A 75 -38.86 1.60 -19.96
C GLU A 75 -38.16 2.97 -19.90
N SER A 76 -38.93 4.06 -19.83
CA SER A 76 -38.39 5.41 -19.71
C SER A 76 -37.63 5.61 -18.40
N MET A 77 -38.19 5.15 -17.27
CA MET A 77 -37.52 5.20 -15.96
C MET A 77 -36.34 4.24 -15.88
N ALA A 78 -36.45 3.05 -16.45
CA ALA A 78 -35.38 2.04 -16.48
C ALA A 78 -34.17 2.50 -17.30
N ARG A 79 -34.38 3.24 -18.41
CA ARG A 79 -33.30 3.86 -19.19
C ARG A 79 -32.73 5.09 -18.47
N ALA A 80 -33.56 5.88 -17.79
CA ALA A 80 -33.13 7.05 -17.02
C ALA A 80 -32.41 6.71 -15.70
N ALA A 81 -32.60 5.50 -15.16
CA ALA A 81 -31.90 4.99 -13.98
C ALA A 81 -30.36 5.04 -14.13
N GLY A 82 -29.87 4.88 -15.35
CA GLY A 82 -28.46 5.08 -15.71
C GLY A 82 -27.55 3.96 -15.21
N GLY A 83 -26.54 4.34 -14.44
CA GLY A 83 -25.40 3.48 -14.06
C GLY A 83 -24.12 4.01 -14.70
N LYS A 84 -22.99 3.90 -13.98
CA LYS A 84 -21.70 4.45 -14.39
C LYS A 84 -20.56 3.68 -13.73
N ILE A 85 -19.47 3.43 -14.46
CA ILE A 85 -18.22 2.96 -13.84
C ILE A 85 -17.27 4.11 -13.52
N PHE A 86 -16.45 3.92 -12.49
CA PHE A 86 -15.34 4.80 -12.11
C PHE A 86 -14.10 3.94 -11.88
N THR A 87 -12.99 4.23 -12.55
CA THR A 87 -11.71 3.57 -12.24
C THR A 87 -11.03 4.24 -11.04
N PHE A 88 -10.20 3.49 -10.32
CA PHE A 88 -9.40 4.02 -9.22
C PHE A 88 -7.97 3.44 -9.22
N GLY A 89 -7.31 3.45 -8.06
CA GLY A 89 -6.00 2.82 -7.82
C GLY A 89 -4.93 3.10 -8.87
N SER A 90 -4.21 2.08 -9.34
CA SER A 90 -3.01 2.26 -10.18
C SER A 90 -3.33 2.86 -11.55
N TYR A 91 -4.41 2.39 -12.17
CA TYR A 91 -4.82 2.78 -13.53
C TYR A 91 -5.29 4.24 -13.59
N ARG A 92 -6.22 4.63 -12.70
CA ARG A 92 -6.76 6.00 -12.66
C ARG A 92 -5.71 7.06 -12.33
N LEU A 93 -4.70 6.73 -11.52
CA LEU A 93 -3.54 7.60 -11.27
C LEU A 93 -2.65 7.77 -12.51
N GLY A 94 -2.70 6.85 -13.48
CA GLY A 94 -1.78 6.79 -14.62
C GLY A 94 -0.38 6.29 -14.24
N VAL A 95 -0.29 5.36 -13.28
CA VAL A 95 0.97 4.76 -12.78
C VAL A 95 0.92 3.22 -12.70
N HIS A 96 0.11 2.62 -13.55
CA HIS A 96 0.11 1.21 -13.91
C HIS A 96 1.14 0.92 -15.01
N GLY A 97 1.56 -0.34 -15.14
CA GLY A 97 2.43 -0.82 -16.22
C GLY A 97 1.77 -1.97 -16.99
N ALA A 98 2.53 -2.60 -17.89
CA ALA A 98 2.09 -3.78 -18.62
C ALA A 98 1.58 -4.89 -17.67
N GLY A 99 0.52 -5.60 -18.08
CA GLY A 99 -0.09 -6.67 -17.28
C GLY A 99 -0.77 -6.25 -15.96
N ALA A 100 -0.82 -4.96 -15.63
CA ALA A 100 -1.50 -4.49 -14.41
C ALA A 100 -3.03 -4.62 -14.46
N ASP A 101 -3.62 -4.66 -13.28
CA ASP A 101 -5.04 -4.64 -12.96
C ASP A 101 -5.75 -3.31 -13.30
N ILE A 102 -7.08 -3.36 -13.44
CA ILE A 102 -7.95 -2.17 -13.41
C ILE A 102 -8.93 -2.23 -12.24
N ASP A 103 -8.53 -1.61 -11.13
CA ASP A 103 -9.39 -1.12 -10.06
C ASP A 103 -10.66 -0.42 -10.63
N THR A 104 -11.84 -1.06 -10.58
CA THR A 104 -13.08 -0.53 -11.18
C THR A 104 -14.26 -0.55 -10.20
N LEU A 105 -15.00 0.55 -10.13
CA LEU A 105 -16.18 0.71 -9.26
C LEU A 105 -17.45 0.87 -10.11
N CYS A 106 -18.36 -0.09 -9.99
CA CYS A 106 -19.73 -0.01 -10.49
C CYS A 106 -20.60 0.84 -9.53
N VAL A 107 -21.16 1.95 -10.02
CA VAL A 107 -22.04 2.85 -9.26
C VAL A 107 -23.46 2.79 -9.79
N VAL A 108 -24.41 2.39 -8.93
CA VAL A 108 -25.81 2.09 -9.28
C VAL A 108 -26.84 2.84 -8.42
N PRO A 109 -28.08 3.04 -8.90
CA PRO A 109 -29.14 3.69 -8.14
C PRO A 109 -29.70 2.79 -7.01
N ILE A 110 -30.45 3.42 -6.10
CA ILE A 110 -30.93 2.84 -4.82
C ILE A 110 -31.70 1.52 -4.95
N HIS A 111 -32.38 1.30 -6.08
CA HIS A 111 -33.17 0.09 -6.33
C HIS A 111 -32.36 -1.08 -6.89
N VAL A 112 -31.05 -0.94 -7.14
CA VAL A 112 -30.16 -2.04 -7.55
C VAL A 112 -29.29 -2.43 -6.36
N THR A 113 -29.37 -3.68 -5.93
CA THR A 113 -28.75 -4.19 -4.69
C THR A 113 -27.43 -4.93 -4.94
N ARG A 114 -26.69 -5.22 -3.85
CA ARG A 114 -25.46 -6.02 -3.91
C ARG A 114 -25.73 -7.49 -4.25
N GLU A 115 -26.95 -7.97 -4.01
CA GLU A 115 -27.41 -9.30 -4.41
C GLU A 115 -27.64 -9.39 -5.92
N ASP A 116 -28.30 -8.38 -6.52
CA ASP A 116 -28.42 -8.28 -7.99
C ASP A 116 -27.04 -8.24 -8.67
N PHE A 117 -26.04 -7.65 -8.02
CA PHE A 117 -24.67 -7.59 -8.52
C PHE A 117 -23.95 -8.96 -8.48
N PHE A 118 -24.05 -9.71 -7.38
CA PHE A 118 -23.44 -11.04 -7.29
C PHE A 118 -24.23 -12.16 -7.99
N THR A 119 -25.43 -11.87 -8.47
CA THR A 119 -26.25 -12.78 -9.28
C THR A 119 -26.32 -12.29 -10.73
N VAL A 120 -27.22 -11.36 -11.03
CA VAL A 120 -27.57 -10.94 -12.39
C VAL A 120 -26.40 -10.28 -13.15
N MET A 121 -25.58 -9.45 -12.49
CA MET A 121 -24.37 -8.89 -13.15
C MET A 121 -23.28 -9.96 -13.32
N TYR A 122 -23.15 -10.89 -12.38
CA TYR A 122 -22.22 -12.03 -12.49
C TYR A 122 -22.58 -12.94 -13.67
N ASP A 123 -23.87 -13.31 -13.82
CA ASP A 123 -24.35 -14.09 -14.96
C ASP A 123 -24.18 -13.32 -16.28
N MET A 124 -24.48 -12.02 -16.32
CA MET A 124 -24.26 -11.17 -17.51
C MET A 124 -22.78 -10.98 -17.90
N LEU A 125 -21.85 -11.20 -16.97
CA LEU A 125 -20.41 -11.32 -17.26
C LEU A 125 -20.06 -12.72 -17.74
N LYS A 126 -20.62 -13.77 -17.13
CA LYS A 126 -20.41 -15.19 -17.47
C LYS A 126 -20.93 -15.55 -18.86
N GLU A 127 -21.94 -14.85 -19.35
CA GLU A 127 -22.47 -14.95 -20.72
C GLU A 127 -21.51 -14.39 -21.80
N ARG A 128 -20.40 -13.73 -21.44
CA ARG A 128 -19.47 -13.08 -22.37
C ARG A 128 -18.31 -14.01 -22.75
N PRO A 129 -18.12 -14.37 -24.04
CA PRO A 129 -16.94 -15.12 -24.47
C PRO A 129 -15.62 -14.33 -24.32
N GLU A 130 -15.69 -13.01 -24.12
CA GLU A 130 -14.54 -12.15 -23.85
C GLU A 130 -14.06 -12.20 -22.38
N VAL A 131 -14.83 -12.82 -21.48
CA VAL A 131 -14.56 -12.88 -20.03
C VAL A 131 -14.03 -14.26 -19.64
N LYS A 132 -12.91 -14.30 -18.92
CA LYS A 132 -12.32 -15.49 -18.31
C LYS A 132 -12.03 -15.26 -16.82
N GLU A 133 -11.65 -16.33 -16.12
CA GLU A 133 -11.22 -16.31 -14.71
C GLU A 133 -12.24 -15.62 -13.75
N LEU A 134 -13.51 -15.60 -14.16
CA LEU A 134 -14.59 -14.92 -13.46
C LEU A 134 -14.83 -15.58 -12.10
N THR A 135 -14.59 -14.82 -11.04
CA THR A 135 -14.72 -15.25 -9.64
C THR A 135 -15.38 -14.14 -8.83
N SER A 136 -16.04 -14.49 -7.72
CA SER A 136 -16.69 -13.51 -6.84
C SER A 136 -16.37 -13.75 -5.37
N VAL A 137 -16.20 -12.67 -4.62
CA VAL A 137 -15.84 -12.70 -3.19
C VAL A 137 -16.79 -11.79 -2.39
N PRO A 138 -18.05 -12.21 -2.15
CA PRO A 138 -19.07 -11.37 -1.49
C PRO A 138 -18.74 -11.02 -0.03
N ASP A 139 -17.98 -11.88 0.64
CA ASP A 139 -17.64 -11.77 2.06
C ASP A 139 -16.30 -11.09 2.34
N ALA A 140 -15.57 -10.68 1.30
CA ALA A 140 -14.41 -9.82 1.45
C ALA A 140 -14.75 -8.51 2.16
N TYR A 141 -13.73 -7.92 2.81
CA TYR A 141 -13.81 -6.64 3.51
C TYR A 141 -14.35 -5.53 2.59
N VAL A 142 -13.93 -5.52 1.32
CA VAL A 142 -14.62 -4.82 0.23
C VAL A 142 -15.05 -5.89 -0.78
N PRO A 143 -16.36 -6.15 -0.97
CA PRO A 143 -16.81 -7.21 -1.87
C PRO A 143 -16.56 -6.89 -3.34
N VAL A 144 -16.06 -7.87 -4.08
CA VAL A 144 -15.53 -7.72 -5.44
C VAL A 144 -15.91 -8.91 -6.35
N ILE A 145 -16.03 -8.66 -7.65
CA ILE A 145 -15.98 -9.66 -8.72
C ILE A 145 -14.67 -9.48 -9.48
N ASN A 146 -13.86 -10.53 -9.59
CA ASN A 146 -12.58 -10.52 -10.30
C ASN A 146 -12.73 -11.25 -11.64
N MET A 147 -12.05 -10.77 -12.68
CA MET A 147 -12.11 -11.36 -14.03
C MET A 147 -10.94 -10.94 -14.92
N GLU A 148 -10.61 -11.77 -15.90
CA GLU A 148 -9.85 -11.37 -17.09
C GLU A 148 -10.83 -11.00 -18.21
N TYR A 149 -10.92 -9.72 -18.58
CA TYR A 149 -11.77 -9.25 -19.68
C TYR A 149 -10.87 -8.90 -20.88
N MET A 150 -10.96 -9.64 -22.00
CA MET A 150 -10.11 -9.50 -23.18
C MET A 150 -8.59 -9.48 -22.88
N GLY A 151 -8.09 -10.31 -21.96
CA GLY A 151 -6.68 -10.33 -21.57
C GLY A 151 -6.26 -9.23 -20.59
N ILE A 152 -7.22 -8.57 -19.91
CA ILE A 152 -6.97 -7.53 -18.91
C ILE A 152 -7.62 -7.92 -17.58
N PRO A 153 -6.87 -8.04 -16.47
CA PRO A 153 -7.45 -8.25 -15.14
C PRO A 153 -8.26 -7.03 -14.66
N ILE A 154 -9.45 -7.27 -14.12
CA ILE A 154 -10.36 -6.25 -13.57
C ILE A 154 -10.91 -6.71 -12.22
N ASP A 155 -10.74 -5.85 -11.21
CA ASP A 155 -11.37 -5.97 -9.90
C ASP A 155 -12.60 -5.04 -9.88
N LEU A 156 -13.79 -5.63 -10.00
CA LEU A 156 -15.05 -4.90 -10.06
C LEU A 156 -15.72 -4.81 -8.69
N LEU A 157 -15.63 -3.63 -8.08
CA LEU A 157 -16.35 -3.26 -6.86
C LEU A 157 -17.77 -2.78 -7.15
N PHE A 158 -18.62 -2.83 -6.12
CA PHE A 158 -20.02 -2.37 -6.19
C PHE A 158 -20.35 -1.32 -5.13
N ALA A 159 -20.95 -0.21 -5.55
CA ALA A 159 -21.56 0.78 -4.67
C ALA A 159 -22.94 1.22 -5.15
N ARG A 160 -23.90 1.21 -4.22
CA ARG A 160 -25.28 1.66 -4.41
C ARG A 160 -25.47 3.02 -3.75
N LEU A 161 -25.83 4.05 -4.52
CA LEU A 161 -26.11 5.38 -3.96
C LEU A 161 -27.57 5.54 -3.52
N TYR A 162 -27.80 6.42 -2.55
CA TYR A 162 -29.15 6.87 -2.15
C TYR A 162 -29.73 7.88 -3.17
N LYS A 163 -29.82 7.48 -4.44
CA LYS A 163 -30.39 8.25 -5.56
C LYS A 163 -31.22 7.31 -6.47
N PRO A 164 -32.35 7.77 -7.03
CA PRO A 164 -33.16 6.95 -7.95
C PRO A 164 -32.56 6.80 -9.36
N MET A 165 -31.64 7.71 -9.73
CA MET A 165 -30.96 7.74 -11.02
C MET A 165 -29.49 8.12 -10.80
N ILE A 166 -28.60 7.58 -11.64
CA ILE A 166 -27.16 7.90 -11.64
C ILE A 166 -26.86 8.78 -12.88
N PRO A 167 -26.59 10.08 -12.69
CA PRO A 167 -26.38 11.00 -13.81
C PRO A 167 -24.97 10.84 -14.40
N ALA A 168 -24.82 11.14 -15.69
CA ALA A 168 -23.56 10.91 -16.42
C ALA A 168 -22.40 11.78 -15.91
N ASP A 169 -22.70 12.99 -15.47
CA ASP A 169 -21.79 13.98 -14.87
C ASP A 169 -21.54 13.77 -13.37
N LEU A 170 -22.03 12.67 -12.77
CA LEU A 170 -21.78 12.34 -11.36
C LEU A 170 -20.29 12.41 -11.02
N ASP A 171 -19.94 13.35 -10.16
CA ASP A 171 -18.69 13.40 -9.40
C ASP A 171 -18.90 12.68 -8.05
N LEU A 172 -17.88 11.96 -7.58
CA LEU A 172 -17.89 11.25 -6.30
C LEU A 172 -17.30 12.09 -5.15
N SER A 173 -16.77 13.29 -5.41
CA SER A 173 -16.12 14.14 -4.40
C SER A 173 -17.05 14.60 -3.26
N ASP A 174 -18.34 14.80 -3.54
CA ASP A 174 -19.33 15.29 -2.57
C ASP A 174 -19.52 14.34 -1.38
N ASN A 175 -19.15 14.81 -0.18
CA ASN A 175 -19.31 14.08 1.08
C ASN A 175 -20.78 13.71 1.40
N ASN A 176 -21.77 14.42 0.84
CA ASN A 176 -23.19 14.09 1.03
C ASN A 176 -23.61 12.79 0.33
N LEU A 177 -22.87 12.32 -0.69
CA LEU A 177 -23.14 11.04 -1.36
C LEU A 177 -22.99 9.84 -0.42
N LEU A 178 -22.26 9.99 0.68
CA LEU A 178 -22.06 8.96 1.70
C LEU A 178 -23.24 8.85 2.69
N LYS A 179 -24.20 9.79 2.67
CA LYS A 179 -25.41 9.73 3.51
C LYS A 179 -26.25 8.50 3.18
N ASN A 180 -26.72 7.81 4.22
CA ASN A 180 -27.55 6.60 4.14
C ASN A 180 -26.92 5.42 3.39
N LEU A 181 -25.59 5.42 3.18
CA LEU A 181 -24.88 4.26 2.63
C LEU A 181 -24.51 3.27 3.75
N ASN A 182 -24.46 1.99 3.41
CA ASN A 182 -23.87 0.99 4.31
C ASN A 182 -22.35 0.98 4.22
N GLU A 183 -21.68 0.45 5.25
CA GLU A 183 -20.23 0.45 5.38
C GLU A 183 -19.52 -0.17 4.17
N LYS A 184 -19.96 -1.36 3.71
CA LYS A 184 -19.41 -2.02 2.51
C LYS A 184 -19.48 -1.12 1.25
N CYS A 185 -20.52 -0.27 1.09
CA CYS A 185 -20.56 0.72 -0.01
C CYS A 185 -19.62 1.91 0.22
N ILE A 186 -19.52 2.44 1.45
CA ILE A 186 -18.59 3.54 1.78
C ILE A 186 -17.14 3.11 1.49
N LEU A 187 -16.77 1.87 1.88
CA LEU A 187 -15.47 1.28 1.58
C LEU A 187 -15.21 1.20 0.07
N SER A 188 -16.20 0.75 -0.73
CA SER A 188 -16.06 0.67 -2.19
C SER A 188 -15.89 2.04 -2.87
N ILE A 189 -16.65 3.07 -2.48
CA ILE A 189 -16.54 4.42 -3.09
C ILE A 189 -15.24 5.13 -2.69
N ASN A 190 -14.72 4.85 -1.49
CA ASN A 190 -13.52 5.49 -0.99
C ASN A 190 -12.26 5.26 -1.86
N GLY A 191 -12.20 4.16 -2.64
CA GLY A 191 -11.13 3.94 -3.62
C GLY A 191 -11.03 5.08 -4.65
N SER A 192 -12.12 5.35 -5.38
CA SER A 192 -12.19 6.44 -6.36
C SER A 192 -12.02 7.81 -5.70
N ARG A 193 -12.71 8.06 -4.58
CA ARG A 193 -12.64 9.34 -3.85
C ARG A 193 -11.22 9.68 -3.40
N VAL A 194 -10.45 8.70 -2.91
CA VAL A 194 -9.05 8.93 -2.51
C VAL A 194 -8.16 9.19 -3.72
N THR A 195 -8.30 8.42 -4.81
CA THR A 195 -7.48 8.63 -6.02
C THR A 195 -7.72 10.00 -6.66
N ASP A 196 -8.97 10.41 -6.85
CA ASP A 196 -9.29 11.72 -7.44
C ASP A 196 -8.92 12.89 -6.50
N SER A 197 -8.98 12.66 -5.17
CA SER A 197 -8.43 13.61 -4.18
C SER A 197 -6.91 13.75 -4.29
N ILE A 198 -6.16 12.66 -4.54
CA ILE A 198 -4.71 12.75 -4.73
C ILE A 198 -4.37 13.56 -5.99
N LEU A 199 -5.06 13.30 -7.10
CA LEU A 199 -4.83 14.00 -8.38
C LEU A 199 -5.15 15.50 -8.31
N SER A 200 -6.19 15.90 -7.57
CA SER A 200 -6.56 17.31 -7.37
C SER A 200 -5.68 18.05 -6.33
N LEU A 201 -4.92 17.31 -5.51
CA LEU A 201 -4.05 17.85 -4.46
C LEU A 201 -2.56 17.92 -4.84
N VAL A 202 -2.17 17.51 -6.05
CA VAL A 202 -0.83 17.77 -6.61
C VAL A 202 -0.81 19.04 -7.50
N PRO A 203 0.32 19.76 -7.57
CA PRO A 203 0.45 20.96 -8.40
C PRO A 203 0.90 20.69 -9.85
N ASP A 204 1.35 19.46 -10.14
CA ASP A 204 1.77 19.00 -11.46
C ASP A 204 1.56 17.48 -11.51
N VAL A 205 0.73 17.00 -12.44
CA VAL A 205 0.26 15.60 -12.44
C VAL A 205 1.28 14.66 -13.08
N ASP A 206 1.98 15.09 -14.12
CA ASP A 206 2.88 14.21 -14.87
C ASP A 206 4.25 14.08 -14.20
N THR A 207 4.74 15.16 -13.57
CA THR A 207 5.82 15.09 -12.57
C THR A 207 5.50 14.09 -11.46
N PHE A 208 4.28 14.17 -10.90
CA PHE A 208 3.81 13.25 -9.86
C PHE A 208 3.77 11.79 -10.36
N ARG A 209 3.26 11.55 -11.58
CA ARG A 209 3.20 10.22 -12.19
C ARG A 209 4.58 9.60 -12.38
N MET A 210 5.52 10.31 -12.98
CA MET A 210 6.87 9.78 -13.23
C MET A 210 7.62 9.52 -11.90
N ALA A 211 7.54 10.45 -10.94
CA ALA A 211 8.11 10.25 -9.61
C ALA A 211 7.47 9.05 -8.88
N LEU A 212 6.15 8.87 -8.99
CA LEU A 212 5.45 7.74 -8.38
C LEU A 212 5.74 6.40 -9.08
N ARG A 213 5.96 6.37 -10.40
CA ARG A 213 6.47 5.19 -11.13
C ARG A 213 7.83 4.76 -10.57
N CYS A 214 8.76 5.72 -10.43
CA CYS A 214 10.07 5.50 -9.81
C CYS A 214 9.96 4.96 -8.37
N ILE A 215 9.19 5.63 -7.50
CA ILE A 215 9.05 5.22 -6.09
C ILE A 215 8.32 3.87 -5.93
N LYS A 216 7.30 3.57 -6.75
CA LYS A 216 6.64 2.24 -6.76
C LYS A 216 7.62 1.14 -7.19
N TYR A 217 8.45 1.39 -8.21
CA TYR A 217 9.44 0.42 -8.68
C TYR A 217 10.56 0.18 -7.65
N TRP A 218 11.13 1.27 -7.11
CA TRP A 218 12.06 1.23 -5.98
C TRP A 218 11.49 0.42 -4.81
N ALA A 219 10.28 0.74 -4.33
CA ALA A 219 9.68 0.07 -3.19
C ALA A 219 9.47 -1.44 -3.41
N LYS A 220 9.13 -1.86 -4.64
CA LYS A 220 9.07 -3.27 -5.03
C LYS A 220 10.46 -3.92 -4.98
N GLN A 221 11.46 -3.34 -5.66
CA GLN A 221 12.82 -3.89 -5.70
C GLN A 221 13.47 -3.99 -4.31
N ARG A 222 13.25 -2.97 -3.46
CA ARG A 222 13.77 -2.91 -2.09
C ARG A 222 12.99 -3.73 -1.06
N GLY A 223 11.89 -4.38 -1.46
CA GLY A 223 11.13 -5.29 -0.58
C GLY A 223 10.29 -4.57 0.47
N VAL A 224 9.82 -3.34 0.20
CA VAL A 224 9.03 -2.51 1.12
C VAL A 224 7.64 -2.15 0.57
N TYR A 225 7.11 -2.99 -0.33
CA TYR A 225 5.80 -2.82 -0.97
C TYR A 225 4.87 -4.02 -0.63
N SER A 226 4.15 -3.95 0.48
CA SER A 226 3.02 -4.84 0.82
C SER A 226 2.29 -4.36 2.08
N ASN A 227 1.02 -3.96 1.97
CA ASN A 227 0.22 -3.54 3.13
C ASN A 227 -0.13 -4.71 4.08
N VAL A 228 -0.22 -5.93 3.56
CA VAL A 228 -0.52 -7.14 4.34
C VAL A 228 0.64 -7.46 5.29
N MET A 229 1.87 -7.36 4.77
CA MET A 229 3.10 -7.59 5.53
C MET A 229 3.53 -6.39 6.40
N GLY A 230 2.68 -5.38 6.59
CA GLY A 230 2.98 -4.21 7.43
C GLY A 230 3.92 -3.17 6.80
N PHE A 231 4.13 -3.23 5.49
CA PHE A 231 4.79 -2.18 4.70
C PHE A 231 3.77 -1.24 4.05
N PHE A 232 4.23 -0.34 3.17
CA PHE A 232 3.36 0.61 2.49
C PHE A 232 2.75 0.02 1.21
N GLY A 233 1.43 0.15 1.05
CA GLY A 233 0.72 -0.17 -0.19
C GLY A 233 0.78 0.97 -1.23
N GLY A 234 0.29 0.73 -2.45
CA GLY A 234 0.38 1.66 -3.57
C GLY A 234 -0.20 3.06 -3.30
N VAL A 235 -1.35 3.13 -2.61
CA VAL A 235 -1.98 4.42 -2.23
C VAL A 235 -1.15 5.20 -1.20
N VAL A 236 -0.41 4.52 -0.33
CA VAL A 236 0.49 5.17 0.64
C VAL A 236 1.66 5.81 -0.10
N TRP A 237 2.31 5.08 -1.01
CA TRP A 237 3.37 5.63 -1.86
C TRP A 237 2.86 6.82 -2.69
N ALA A 238 1.64 6.75 -3.23
CA ALA A 238 1.02 7.87 -3.92
C ALA A 238 0.87 9.10 -3.01
N MET A 239 0.35 8.94 -1.79
CA MET A 239 0.21 10.06 -0.85
C MET A 239 1.56 10.64 -0.39
N LEU A 240 2.58 9.80 -0.18
CA LEU A 240 3.92 10.27 0.18
C LEU A 240 4.59 11.07 -0.95
N VAL A 241 4.46 10.61 -2.21
CA VAL A 241 4.99 11.36 -3.38
C VAL A 241 4.21 12.65 -3.60
N ALA A 242 2.87 12.59 -3.55
CA ALA A 242 2.02 13.77 -3.67
C ALA A 242 2.38 14.85 -2.63
N ARG A 243 2.66 14.45 -1.38
CA ARG A 243 3.08 15.39 -0.32
C ARG A 243 4.40 16.10 -0.67
N VAL A 244 5.33 15.43 -1.34
CA VAL A 244 6.60 16.02 -1.77
C VAL A 244 6.39 16.97 -2.94
N CYS A 245 5.50 16.64 -3.89
CA CYS A 245 5.10 17.55 -4.97
C CYS A 245 4.47 18.85 -4.43
N GLN A 246 3.64 18.78 -3.38
CA GLN A 246 3.09 19.97 -2.70
C GLN A 246 4.18 20.88 -2.09
N LEU A 247 5.30 20.29 -1.66
CA LEU A 247 6.41 21.02 -1.03
C LEU A 247 7.39 21.61 -2.06
N TYR A 248 7.31 21.20 -3.33
CA TYR A 248 8.14 21.68 -4.44
C TYR A 248 7.33 21.85 -5.76
N PRO A 249 6.39 22.81 -5.85
CA PRO A 249 5.36 22.84 -6.92
C PRO A 249 5.84 23.07 -8.36
N ASN A 250 7.12 23.38 -8.55
CA ASN A 250 7.77 23.67 -9.83
C ASN A 250 8.96 22.74 -10.14
N ALA A 251 9.24 21.73 -9.30
CA ALA A 251 10.35 20.80 -9.52
C ALA A 251 9.97 19.68 -10.51
N CYS A 252 10.94 19.18 -11.28
CA CYS A 252 10.79 18.02 -12.17
C CYS A 252 10.87 16.69 -11.39
N ALA A 253 10.57 15.57 -12.05
CA ALA A 253 10.43 14.28 -11.36
C ALA A 253 11.74 13.77 -10.73
N GLY A 254 12.90 13.93 -11.41
CA GLY A 254 14.20 13.55 -10.84
C GLY A 254 14.52 14.33 -9.55
N ALA A 255 14.26 15.64 -9.56
CA ALA A 255 14.37 16.48 -8.37
C ALA A 255 13.36 16.06 -7.28
N ILE A 256 12.10 15.76 -7.62
CA ILE A 256 11.09 15.26 -6.67
C ILE A 256 11.54 13.95 -6.03
N VAL A 257 12.13 13.00 -6.76
CA VAL A 257 12.67 11.74 -6.20
C VAL A 257 13.81 12.02 -5.21
N ALA A 258 14.71 12.95 -5.51
CA ALA A 258 15.76 13.36 -4.57
C ALA A 258 15.20 14.06 -3.31
N ARG A 259 14.21 14.95 -3.46
CA ARG A 259 13.53 15.59 -2.32
C ARG A 259 12.69 14.59 -1.52
N PHE A 260 12.15 13.56 -2.16
CA PHE A 260 11.35 12.51 -1.52
C PHE A 260 12.17 11.76 -0.49
N PHE A 261 13.32 11.18 -0.87
CA PHE A 261 14.15 10.47 0.09
C PHE A 261 14.71 11.40 1.18
N LYS A 262 15.01 12.68 0.85
CA LYS A 262 15.42 13.67 1.85
C LYS A 262 14.35 13.91 2.91
N ILE A 263 13.10 14.12 2.49
CA ILE A 263 11.96 14.37 3.39
C ILE A 263 11.63 13.10 4.18
N MET A 264 11.51 11.95 3.53
CA MET A 264 11.06 10.71 4.20
C MET A 264 12.11 10.13 5.16
N LYS A 265 13.40 10.33 4.90
CA LYS A 265 14.51 10.07 5.85
C LYS A 265 14.45 11.01 7.06
N GLY A 266 14.09 12.27 6.85
CA GLY A 266 14.03 13.32 7.89
C GLY A 266 12.68 13.48 8.58
N TRP A 267 11.65 12.69 8.24
CA TRP A 267 10.31 12.90 8.75
C TRP A 267 10.16 12.46 10.21
N THR A 268 9.58 13.31 11.04
CA THR A 268 9.47 13.15 12.50
C THR A 268 8.32 12.24 12.91
N TRP A 269 8.33 10.99 12.44
CA TRP A 269 7.35 9.96 12.82
C TRP A 269 7.20 9.87 14.36
N PRO A 270 5.97 9.79 14.92
CA PRO A 270 4.70 9.50 14.26
C PRO A 270 3.88 10.76 13.85
N HIS A 271 4.49 11.92 13.56
CA HIS A 271 3.73 13.04 12.99
C HIS A 271 3.06 12.62 11.66
N PRO A 272 1.78 12.95 11.42
CA PRO A 272 1.03 12.42 10.29
C PRO A 272 1.36 13.13 8.98
N VAL A 273 1.44 12.36 7.89
CA VAL A 273 1.43 12.92 6.54
C VAL A 273 -0.01 13.20 6.12
N LEU A 274 -0.33 14.49 5.94
CA LEU A 274 -1.62 15.00 5.47
C LEU A 274 -1.45 15.69 4.11
N LEU A 275 -2.35 15.38 3.15
CA LEU A 275 -2.40 16.06 1.84
C LEU A 275 -3.31 17.28 1.80
N LYS A 276 -4.23 17.40 2.75
CA LYS A 276 -5.05 18.57 3.06
C LYS A 276 -5.51 18.47 4.52
N GLU A 277 -6.18 19.49 5.03
CA GLU A 277 -6.83 19.38 6.34
C GLU A 277 -7.87 18.26 6.33
N ILE A 278 -8.12 17.67 7.50
CA ILE A 278 -9.11 16.62 7.66
C ILE A 278 -10.49 17.29 7.68
N ASP A 279 -11.34 16.98 6.69
CA ASP A 279 -12.71 17.53 6.66
C ASP A 279 -13.54 16.96 7.82
N ASP A 280 -14.34 17.81 8.46
CA ASP A 280 -15.59 17.37 9.07
C ASP A 280 -16.58 16.92 7.97
N GLY A 281 -17.53 16.06 8.31
CA GLY A 281 -18.48 15.53 7.32
C GLY A 281 -19.78 15.00 7.91
N PRO A 282 -20.73 14.62 7.04
CA PRO A 282 -22.13 14.47 7.40
C PRO A 282 -22.51 13.18 8.13
N LEU A 283 -21.55 12.32 8.48
CA LEU A 283 -21.78 11.06 9.16
C LEU A 283 -21.11 11.07 10.55
N HIS A 284 -21.73 10.38 11.51
CA HIS A 284 -21.13 10.09 12.82
C HIS A 284 -20.15 8.91 12.74
N THR A 285 -19.37 8.79 11.65
CA THR A 285 -18.34 7.76 11.46
C THR A 285 -17.04 8.17 12.12
N ARG A 286 -16.21 7.19 12.50
CA ARG A 286 -14.87 7.45 13.04
C ARG A 286 -13.95 8.00 11.94
N VAL A 287 -13.56 9.25 12.09
CA VAL A 287 -12.43 9.87 11.38
C VAL A 287 -11.16 9.69 12.24
N TRP A 288 -10.00 9.50 11.60
CA TRP A 288 -8.72 9.31 12.29
C TRP A 288 -8.39 10.50 13.20
N ASN A 289 -8.26 10.26 14.51
CA ASN A 289 -7.95 11.31 15.48
C ASN A 289 -7.14 10.76 16.69
N PRO A 290 -5.81 10.97 16.75
CA PRO A 290 -4.95 10.44 17.80
C PRO A 290 -5.07 11.19 19.14
N LYS A 291 -5.86 12.27 19.21
CA LYS A 291 -6.21 12.95 20.48
C LYS A 291 -7.38 12.25 21.18
N ILE A 292 -8.26 11.58 20.42
CA ILE A 292 -9.48 10.92 20.92
C ILE A 292 -9.30 9.40 21.00
N TYR A 293 -8.78 8.78 19.93
CA TYR A 293 -8.72 7.33 19.83
C TYR A 293 -7.32 6.79 20.14
N HIS A 294 -7.20 5.98 21.20
CA HIS A 294 -5.94 5.36 21.61
C HIS A 294 -5.30 4.51 20.51
N GLY A 295 -6.10 3.84 19.67
CA GLY A 295 -5.59 3.10 18.50
C GLY A 295 -4.94 4.02 17.45
N ASP A 296 -5.54 5.19 17.19
CA ASP A 296 -4.98 6.16 16.24
C ASP A 296 -3.67 6.77 16.73
N LYS A 297 -3.53 6.92 18.06
CA LYS A 297 -2.31 7.34 18.75
C LYS A 297 -1.19 6.29 18.68
N ALA A 298 -1.51 5.02 18.46
CA ALA A 298 -0.54 3.92 18.35
C ALA A 298 0.04 3.72 16.94
N HIS A 299 -0.48 4.43 15.92
CA HIS A 299 0.04 4.32 14.56
C HIS A 299 1.47 4.87 14.45
N ARG A 300 2.41 4.02 14.00
CA ARG A 300 3.86 4.33 13.98
C ARG A 300 4.30 5.27 12.87
N MET A 301 3.70 5.15 11.68
CA MET A 301 4.02 5.98 10.50
C MET A 301 2.74 6.48 9.80
N PRO A 302 1.88 7.28 10.46
CA PRO A 302 0.54 7.59 9.96
C PRO A 302 0.55 8.41 8.66
N VAL A 303 -0.06 7.86 7.62
CA VAL A 303 -0.33 8.53 6.33
C VAL A 303 -1.84 8.51 6.12
N ILE A 304 -2.45 9.68 6.02
CA ILE A 304 -3.91 9.83 6.19
C ILE A 304 -4.59 10.06 4.84
N THR A 305 -5.69 9.35 4.58
CA THR A 305 -6.44 9.48 3.33
C THR A 305 -7.12 10.84 3.22
N PRO A 306 -6.96 11.58 2.09
CA PRO A 306 -7.51 12.92 1.94
C PRO A 306 -9.04 12.95 1.80
N ALA A 307 -9.68 11.88 1.32
CA ALA A 307 -11.13 11.81 1.24
C ALA A 307 -11.75 11.51 2.61
N TYR A 308 -12.80 12.23 2.96
CA TYR A 308 -13.64 11.93 4.12
C TYR A 308 -14.41 10.60 3.92
N PRO A 309 -14.59 9.77 4.97
CA PRO A 309 -13.97 9.87 6.29
C PRO A 309 -12.48 9.50 6.23
N SER A 310 -11.61 10.39 6.71
CA SER A 310 -10.16 10.20 6.66
C SER A 310 -9.69 9.09 7.58
N MET A 311 -8.88 8.17 7.06
CA MET A 311 -8.36 6.99 7.75
C MET A 311 -6.84 6.89 7.62
N CYS A 312 -6.20 6.15 8.54
CA CYS A 312 -4.78 5.84 8.45
C CYS A 312 -4.54 4.65 7.49
N ALA A 313 -3.91 4.91 6.34
CA ALA A 313 -3.58 3.90 5.35
C ALA A 313 -2.36 3.03 5.71
N THR A 314 -1.73 3.28 6.87
CA THR A 314 -0.50 2.63 7.35
C THR A 314 -0.65 2.00 8.74
N HIS A 315 -1.88 1.68 9.15
CA HIS A 315 -2.19 1.08 10.45
C HIS A 315 -1.54 -0.30 10.71
N ASN A 316 -1.05 -0.98 9.66
CA ASN A 316 -0.34 -2.27 9.78
C ASN A 316 1.16 -2.15 10.09
N VAL A 317 1.74 -0.94 10.13
CA VAL A 317 3.19 -0.76 10.32
C VAL A 317 3.62 -1.14 11.74
N SER A 318 4.49 -2.15 11.85
CA SER A 318 5.08 -2.63 13.11
C SER A 318 6.39 -1.90 13.42
N GLU A 319 7.06 -2.25 14.53
CA GLU A 319 8.37 -1.67 14.81
C GLU A 319 9.44 -2.13 13.81
N SER A 320 9.38 -3.40 13.42
CA SER A 320 10.34 -4.01 12.49
C SER A 320 10.17 -3.44 11.09
N THR A 321 8.94 -3.32 10.58
CA THR A 321 8.74 -2.75 9.25
C THR A 321 9.07 -1.26 9.23
N GLN A 322 8.78 -0.49 10.30
CA GLN A 322 9.27 0.88 10.47
C GLN A 322 10.80 0.96 10.39
N LYS A 323 11.52 0.09 11.12
CA LYS A 323 13.01 0.01 11.08
C LYS A 323 13.54 -0.31 9.68
N VAL A 324 12.92 -1.23 8.95
CA VAL A 324 13.30 -1.55 7.55
C VAL A 324 13.05 -0.35 6.63
N ILE A 325 11.85 0.26 6.67
CA ILE A 325 11.48 1.41 5.83
C ILE A 325 12.46 2.57 6.02
N MET A 326 12.76 2.95 7.27
CA MET A 326 13.72 4.03 7.57
C MET A 326 15.16 3.66 7.15
N GLY A 327 15.53 2.38 7.23
CA GLY A 327 16.82 1.87 6.74
C GLY A 327 16.95 1.95 5.22
N GLU A 328 15.90 1.63 4.47
CA GLU A 328 15.90 1.76 3.00
C GLU A 328 15.78 3.22 2.55
N PHE A 329 15.01 4.09 3.22
CA PHE A 329 15.05 5.54 2.97
C PHE A 329 16.44 6.14 3.19
N THR A 330 17.17 5.66 4.20
CA THR A 330 18.54 6.12 4.50
C THR A 330 19.50 5.79 3.34
N LYS A 331 19.49 4.54 2.88
CA LYS A 331 20.30 4.06 1.74
C LYS A 331 19.90 4.72 0.41
N ALA A 332 18.59 4.86 0.16
CA ALA A 332 18.07 5.45 -1.07
C ALA A 332 18.43 6.95 -1.17
N PHE A 333 18.39 7.68 -0.05
CA PHE A 333 18.89 9.05 0.00
C PHE A 333 20.38 9.14 -0.35
N GLU A 334 21.22 8.27 0.22
CA GLU A 334 22.66 8.24 -0.06
C GLU A 334 22.97 7.91 -1.53
N VAL A 335 22.22 6.98 -2.13
CA VAL A 335 22.32 6.65 -3.56
C VAL A 335 21.88 7.82 -4.43
N VAL A 336 20.74 8.45 -4.14
CA VAL A 336 20.27 9.59 -4.94
C VAL A 336 21.15 10.83 -4.76
N GLU A 337 21.77 11.05 -3.61
CA GLU A 337 22.81 12.08 -3.47
C GLU A 337 24.02 11.82 -4.40
N GLN A 338 24.37 10.57 -4.71
CA GLN A 338 25.39 10.28 -5.74
C GLN A 338 24.86 10.48 -7.17
N ILE A 339 23.59 10.17 -7.43
CA ILE A 339 22.95 10.39 -8.75
C ILE A 339 22.88 11.88 -9.07
N MET A 340 22.42 12.72 -8.13
CA MET A 340 22.33 14.18 -8.29
C MET A 340 23.69 14.88 -8.50
N ILE A 341 24.82 14.20 -8.27
CA ILE A 341 26.17 14.69 -8.56
C ILE A 341 26.90 13.86 -9.63
N ARG A 342 26.14 13.12 -10.47
CA ARG A 342 26.62 12.33 -11.62
C ARG A 342 27.63 11.21 -11.28
N LYS A 343 27.64 10.72 -10.04
CA LYS A 343 28.53 9.62 -9.57
C LYS A 343 27.90 8.24 -9.57
N ALA A 344 26.59 8.15 -9.81
CA ALA A 344 25.87 6.88 -9.98
C ALA A 344 24.72 7.09 -10.99
N PRO A 345 24.31 6.05 -11.75
CA PRO A 345 23.14 6.09 -12.61
C PRO A 345 21.87 5.60 -11.87
N TRP A 346 20.69 5.81 -12.45
CA TRP A 346 19.41 5.51 -11.78
C TRP A 346 19.20 4.02 -11.46
N GLU A 347 19.77 3.10 -12.23
CA GLU A 347 19.72 1.65 -11.98
C GLU A 347 20.28 1.30 -10.59
N LYS A 348 21.20 2.12 -10.05
CA LYS A 348 21.77 1.92 -8.72
C LYS A 348 20.75 2.09 -7.59
N LEU A 349 19.69 2.86 -7.82
CA LEU A 349 18.55 2.99 -6.90
C LEU A 349 17.68 1.73 -6.90
N PHE A 350 17.63 1.02 -8.03
CA PHE A 350 16.72 -0.10 -8.28
C PHE A 350 17.34 -1.48 -8.04
N GLU A 351 18.56 -1.56 -7.50
CA GLU A 351 19.18 -2.83 -7.11
C GLU A 351 18.25 -3.66 -6.20
N LYS A 352 18.05 -4.93 -6.54
CA LYS A 352 17.19 -5.86 -5.80
C LYS A 352 17.64 -6.00 -4.33
N ASN A 353 16.68 -6.13 -3.43
CA ASN A 353 16.95 -6.45 -2.02
C ASN A 353 17.58 -7.85 -1.89
N ARG A 354 18.49 -8.00 -0.92
CA ARG A 354 19.17 -9.28 -0.60
C ARG A 354 18.63 -9.89 0.69
N PHE A 355 17.31 -10.00 0.82
CA PHE A 355 16.64 -10.44 2.05
C PHE A 355 17.21 -11.76 2.58
N PHE A 356 17.34 -12.79 1.73
CA PHE A 356 17.82 -14.12 2.09
C PHE A 356 19.34 -14.20 2.39
N HIS A 357 20.09 -13.12 2.14
CA HIS A 357 21.49 -12.96 2.52
C HIS A 357 21.70 -12.03 3.74
N GLN A 358 20.68 -11.29 4.17
CA GLN A 358 20.79 -10.32 5.28
C GLN A 358 20.77 -10.98 6.67
N TYR A 359 19.96 -12.02 6.86
CA TYR A 359 19.74 -12.64 8.17
C TYR A 359 20.44 -14.00 8.28
N LYS A 360 20.87 -14.33 9.50
CA LYS A 360 21.45 -15.64 9.82
C LYS A 360 20.37 -16.70 10.07
N TYR A 361 19.20 -16.26 10.56
CA TYR A 361 18.06 -17.08 10.94
C TYR A 361 16.79 -16.52 10.31
N TYR A 362 15.90 -17.41 9.88
CA TYR A 362 14.60 -17.11 9.31
C TYR A 362 13.55 -17.94 10.03
N LEU A 363 12.35 -17.40 10.19
CA LEU A 363 11.16 -18.16 10.51
C LEU A 363 10.43 -18.46 9.19
N GLN A 364 10.26 -19.73 8.88
CA GLN A 364 9.47 -20.22 7.75
C GLN A 364 8.07 -20.55 8.27
N VAL A 365 7.03 -19.98 7.68
CA VAL A 365 5.62 -20.24 7.99
C VAL A 365 4.99 -20.88 6.76
N VAL A 366 4.43 -22.07 6.91
CA VAL A 366 3.89 -22.88 5.80
C VAL A 366 2.42 -23.17 6.07
N ALA A 367 1.54 -22.60 5.26
CA ALA A 367 0.14 -23.01 5.17
C ALA A 367 0.01 -24.08 4.09
N SER A 368 -0.73 -25.16 4.35
CA SER A 368 -0.88 -26.29 3.43
C SER A 368 -2.29 -26.86 3.41
N SER A 369 -2.70 -27.50 2.32
CA SER A 369 -3.99 -28.20 2.22
C SER A 369 -4.05 -29.22 1.07
N ASP A 370 -5.14 -29.99 1.01
CA ASP A 370 -5.42 -31.04 0.02
C ASP A 370 -6.07 -30.55 -1.29
N SER A 371 -6.38 -29.25 -1.40
CA SER A 371 -7.21 -28.70 -2.49
C SER A 371 -6.83 -27.26 -2.81
N GLU A 372 -6.76 -26.92 -4.10
CA GLU A 372 -6.37 -25.60 -4.59
C GLU A 372 -7.29 -24.47 -4.10
N GLU A 373 -8.60 -24.70 -4.09
CA GLU A 373 -9.60 -23.72 -3.64
C GLU A 373 -9.48 -23.47 -2.13
N LYS A 374 -9.27 -24.53 -1.34
CA LYS A 374 -8.98 -24.42 0.10
C LYS A 374 -7.67 -23.68 0.31
N GLN A 375 -6.62 -24.01 -0.45
CA GLN A 375 -5.30 -23.40 -0.30
C GLN A 375 -5.35 -21.90 -0.54
N LEU A 376 -6.06 -21.43 -1.57
CA LEU A 376 -6.16 -20.00 -1.87
C LEU A 376 -6.77 -19.22 -0.69
N LYS A 377 -7.86 -19.74 -0.12
CA LYS A 377 -8.54 -19.15 1.05
C LYS A 377 -7.68 -19.24 2.32
N TRP A 378 -7.11 -20.42 2.59
CA TRP A 378 -6.31 -20.68 3.79
C TRP A 378 -4.99 -19.89 3.81
N ALA A 379 -4.24 -19.91 2.72
CA ALA A 379 -3.00 -19.15 2.59
C ALA A 379 -3.25 -17.65 2.74
N GLY A 380 -4.28 -17.10 2.11
CA GLY A 380 -4.67 -15.70 2.25
C GLY A 380 -5.07 -15.33 3.69
N MET A 381 -5.79 -16.22 4.40
CA MET A 381 -6.09 -16.03 5.82
C MET A 381 -4.80 -16.04 6.67
N VAL A 382 -3.93 -17.04 6.54
CA VAL A 382 -2.66 -17.12 7.29
C VAL A 382 -1.75 -15.91 6.99
N GLU A 383 -1.64 -15.49 5.73
CA GLU A 383 -0.89 -14.29 5.32
C GLU A 383 -1.45 -13.02 5.98
N SER A 384 -2.77 -12.83 5.97
CA SER A 384 -3.45 -11.68 6.60
C SER A 384 -3.13 -11.53 8.11
N ARG A 385 -2.74 -12.63 8.76
CA ARG A 385 -2.40 -12.70 10.18
C ARG A 385 -0.90 -12.70 10.46
N LEU A 386 -0.02 -12.83 9.47
CA LEU A 386 1.43 -12.93 9.70
C LEU A 386 1.99 -11.71 10.46
N ARG A 387 1.42 -10.52 10.24
CA ARG A 387 1.69 -9.30 11.04
C ARG A 387 1.48 -9.45 12.55
N HIS A 388 0.56 -10.33 13.00
CA HIS A 388 0.34 -10.62 14.42
C HIS A 388 1.40 -11.57 15.02
N LEU A 389 2.12 -12.32 14.19
CA LEU A 389 3.33 -13.06 14.60
C LEU A 389 4.52 -12.09 14.69
N VAL A 390 4.72 -11.24 13.68
CA VAL A 390 5.74 -10.17 13.70
C VAL A 390 5.64 -9.31 14.96
N GLY A 391 4.45 -8.81 15.28
CA GLY A 391 4.22 -7.99 16.48
C GLY A 391 4.47 -8.72 17.82
N ARG A 392 4.41 -10.06 17.85
CA ARG A 392 4.77 -10.85 19.03
C ARG A 392 6.27 -11.14 19.09
N LEU A 393 6.89 -11.43 17.96
CA LEU A 393 8.35 -11.56 17.86
C LEU A 393 9.06 -10.25 18.29
N GLU A 394 8.45 -9.10 18.04
CA GLU A 394 8.91 -7.79 18.54
C GLU A 394 8.93 -7.66 20.07
N THR A 395 8.16 -8.46 20.81
CA THR A 395 8.20 -8.48 22.29
C THR A 395 9.28 -9.40 22.88
N VAL A 396 9.93 -10.24 22.06
CA VAL A 396 10.99 -11.15 22.53
C VAL A 396 12.30 -10.38 22.66
N TYR A 397 12.79 -10.17 23.89
CA TYR A 397 13.95 -9.31 24.22
C TYR A 397 15.24 -9.53 23.39
N ASP A 398 15.46 -10.78 22.95
CA ASP A 398 16.62 -11.17 22.15
C ASP A 398 16.41 -11.04 20.63
N ILE A 399 15.20 -10.73 20.16
CA ILE A 399 14.93 -10.33 18.77
C ILE A 399 15.11 -8.81 18.68
N THR A 400 15.93 -8.36 17.73
CA THR A 400 16.14 -6.92 17.45
C THR A 400 15.25 -6.43 16.31
N ILE A 401 14.86 -7.34 15.41
CA ILE A 401 13.97 -7.09 14.27
C ILE A 401 13.38 -8.42 13.77
N ALA A 402 12.09 -8.42 13.41
CA ALA A 402 11.39 -9.50 12.73
C ALA A 402 10.87 -8.98 11.38
N HIS A 403 11.63 -9.21 10.30
CA HIS A 403 11.36 -8.64 8.99
C HIS A 403 10.55 -9.63 8.13
N PRO A 404 9.23 -9.45 7.93
CA PRO A 404 8.46 -10.31 7.02
C PRO A 404 8.87 -10.07 5.56
N TYR A 405 9.00 -11.13 4.76
CA TYR A 405 9.22 -11.02 3.32
C TYR A 405 7.92 -10.65 2.60
N VAL A 406 8.02 -9.90 1.50
CA VAL A 406 6.85 -9.33 0.79
C VAL A 406 6.20 -10.25 -0.25
N LYS A 407 6.71 -11.47 -0.44
CA LYS A 407 6.10 -12.50 -1.32
C LYS A 407 5.83 -13.80 -0.53
N CYS A 408 4.76 -14.48 -0.89
CA CYS A 408 4.57 -15.90 -0.60
C CYS A 408 5.23 -16.76 -1.71
N PHE A 409 5.67 -17.97 -1.37
CA PHE A 409 6.15 -18.99 -2.29
C PHE A 409 5.15 -20.16 -2.32
N HIS A 410 4.51 -20.39 -3.46
CA HIS A 410 3.51 -21.45 -3.64
C HIS A 410 4.15 -22.67 -4.29
N ARG A 411 3.77 -23.87 -3.85
CA ARG A 411 4.31 -25.13 -4.38
C ARG A 411 3.30 -26.28 -4.23
N ASN A 412 3.07 -27.00 -5.33
CA ASN A 412 2.17 -28.14 -5.40
C ASN A 412 3.00 -29.42 -5.56
N VAL A 413 2.74 -30.44 -4.75
CA VAL A 413 3.53 -31.69 -4.70
C VAL A 413 2.60 -32.89 -4.67
N THR A 414 2.78 -33.83 -5.60
CA THR A 414 2.11 -35.14 -5.55
C THR A 414 2.93 -36.12 -4.71
N CYS A 415 2.32 -36.66 -3.67
CA CYS A 415 2.88 -37.66 -2.76
C CYS A 415 2.20 -39.01 -3.01
N THR A 416 2.97 -40.10 -3.03
CA THR A 416 2.46 -41.50 -3.08
C THR A 416 2.45 -42.19 -1.72
N ASP A 417 2.96 -41.50 -0.69
CA ASP A 417 3.16 -41.97 0.67
C ASP A 417 2.46 -40.98 1.64
N PRO A 418 1.53 -41.44 2.50
CA PRO A 418 0.91 -40.59 3.52
C PRO A 418 1.90 -39.91 4.47
N GLU A 419 3.05 -40.54 4.79
CA GLU A 419 4.07 -39.85 5.59
C GLU A 419 4.77 -38.73 4.79
N GLU A 420 4.96 -38.90 3.47
CA GLU A 420 5.49 -37.82 2.63
C GLU A 420 4.49 -36.68 2.50
N ALA A 421 3.20 -36.97 2.38
CA ALA A 421 2.15 -35.97 2.41
C ALA A 421 2.17 -35.15 3.72
N GLU A 422 2.32 -35.80 4.88
CA GLU A 422 2.42 -35.11 6.17
C GLU A 422 3.74 -34.32 6.31
N ARG A 423 4.88 -34.89 5.89
CA ARG A 423 6.16 -34.16 5.82
C ARG A 423 6.04 -32.90 4.94
N VAL A 424 5.35 -32.98 3.81
CA VAL A 424 5.10 -31.86 2.89
C VAL A 424 4.11 -30.84 3.48
N LYS A 425 3.03 -31.28 4.15
CA LYS A 425 2.15 -30.38 4.94
C LYS A 425 2.95 -29.54 5.94
N GLN A 426 3.97 -30.14 6.55
CA GLN A 426 4.91 -29.49 7.48
C GLN A 426 6.11 -28.77 6.82
N GLY A 427 6.12 -28.60 5.49
CA GLY A 427 7.19 -27.90 4.76
C GLY A 427 8.54 -28.63 4.68
N ILE A 428 8.55 -29.95 4.87
CA ILE A 428 9.73 -30.81 4.71
C ILE A 428 9.69 -31.45 3.32
N PHE A 429 10.31 -30.78 2.35
CA PHE A 429 10.41 -31.29 0.99
C PHE A 429 11.56 -32.29 0.84
N SER A 430 11.25 -33.51 0.40
CA SER A 430 12.23 -34.55 0.06
C SER A 430 12.88 -34.25 -1.30
N ALA A 431 14.12 -34.70 -1.51
CA ALA A 431 14.74 -34.68 -2.85
C ALA A 431 14.01 -35.58 -3.87
N LYS A 432 13.10 -36.46 -3.42
CA LYS A 432 12.20 -37.25 -4.28
C LYS A 432 10.86 -36.55 -4.58
N SER A 433 10.51 -35.50 -3.84
CA SER A 433 9.20 -34.85 -3.94
C SER A 433 9.07 -34.07 -5.25
N LYS A 434 8.39 -34.69 -6.23
CA LYS A 434 8.21 -34.11 -7.57
C LYS A 434 7.33 -32.85 -7.48
N PRO A 435 7.80 -31.69 -7.96
CA PRO A 435 6.89 -30.58 -8.23
C PRO A 435 5.97 -30.97 -9.39
N LEU A 436 4.71 -30.56 -9.33
CA LEU A 436 3.83 -30.57 -10.50
C LEU A 436 4.32 -29.50 -11.50
N ASN A 437 4.76 -29.93 -12.68
CA ASN A 437 5.08 -29.01 -13.77
C ASN A 437 3.78 -28.48 -14.39
N ALA A 438 3.79 -27.23 -14.85
CA ALA A 438 2.61 -26.59 -15.45
C ALA A 438 2.11 -27.23 -16.76
N THR A 439 2.86 -28.18 -17.33
CA THR A 439 2.44 -29.03 -18.47
C THR A 439 1.53 -30.18 -18.06
N ASP A 440 1.55 -30.57 -16.78
CA ASP A 440 0.97 -31.82 -16.28
C ASP A 440 -0.35 -31.56 -15.54
N ALA A 441 -1.03 -30.46 -15.90
CA ALA A 441 -2.38 -30.16 -15.42
C ALA A 441 -3.35 -31.29 -15.86
N PRO A 442 -4.18 -31.83 -14.96
CA PRO A 442 -5.09 -32.92 -15.30
C PRO A 442 -6.16 -32.43 -16.27
N SER A 443 -5.98 -32.75 -17.55
CA SER A 443 -7.06 -32.58 -18.54
C SER A 443 -8.30 -33.33 -18.08
N SER A 444 -9.46 -32.68 -18.14
CA SER A 444 -10.72 -33.20 -17.60
C SER A 444 -11.24 -34.35 -18.46
N GLN A 445 -10.72 -35.55 -18.25
CA GLN A 445 -11.14 -36.76 -18.94
C GLN A 445 -12.51 -37.23 -18.41
N GLN A 446 -13.42 -37.51 -19.35
CA GLN A 446 -14.70 -38.15 -19.04
C GLN A 446 -14.45 -39.62 -18.64
N PRO A 447 -15.29 -40.22 -17.78
CA PRO A 447 -15.16 -41.63 -17.39
C PRO A 447 -15.49 -42.54 -18.59
N GLY A 448 -14.46 -43.09 -19.23
CA GLY A 448 -14.59 -43.91 -20.43
C GLY A 448 -13.49 -44.96 -20.57
N GLU A 449 -13.88 -46.23 -20.36
CA GLU A 449 -13.19 -47.47 -20.72
C GLU A 449 -11.84 -47.83 -20.04
N THR A 450 -11.74 -49.11 -19.68
CA THR A 450 -10.62 -49.72 -18.96
C THR A 450 -9.61 -50.37 -19.91
N ASN A 451 -8.32 -50.36 -19.55
CA ASN A 451 -7.60 -51.63 -19.32
C ASN A 451 -6.18 -51.50 -18.72
N ASN A 452 -5.81 -52.58 -18.01
CA ASN A 452 -4.44 -53.06 -17.72
C ASN A 452 -3.47 -52.21 -16.88
N GLY A 453 -3.34 -52.60 -15.59
CA GLY A 453 -2.02 -53.03 -15.10
C GLY A 453 -1.05 -51.97 -14.56
N GLY A 454 -1.55 -50.98 -13.80
CA GLY A 454 -0.73 -50.06 -13.00
C GLY A 454 -0.99 -50.20 -11.50
N ASP A 455 0.07 -50.10 -10.69
CA ASP A 455 0.01 -50.16 -9.23
C ASP A 455 -0.70 -48.91 -8.67
N THR A 456 -1.98 -49.06 -8.31
CA THR A 456 -2.89 -47.96 -7.92
C THR A 456 -2.71 -47.54 -6.46
N SER A 457 -1.47 -47.25 -6.09
CA SER A 457 -1.13 -46.51 -4.88
C SER A 457 -1.84 -45.13 -4.89
N PRO A 458 -2.48 -44.71 -3.79
CA PRO A 458 -3.23 -43.46 -3.76
C PRO A 458 -2.28 -42.26 -3.84
N THR A 459 -2.50 -41.40 -4.83
CA THR A 459 -1.76 -40.16 -5.02
C THR A 459 -2.46 -38.98 -4.35
N PHE A 460 -1.74 -38.28 -3.49
CA PHE A 460 -2.23 -37.12 -2.75
C PHE A 460 -1.51 -35.86 -3.26
N THR A 461 -2.24 -34.89 -3.79
CA THR A 461 -1.66 -33.58 -4.13
C THR A 461 -1.77 -32.66 -2.93
N ILE A 462 -0.63 -32.27 -2.37
CA ILE A 462 -0.55 -31.28 -1.29
C ILE A 462 -0.15 -29.94 -1.89
N TYR A 463 -1.00 -28.96 -1.67
CA TYR A 463 -0.78 -27.56 -2.00
C TYR A 463 -0.12 -26.88 -0.80
N THR A 464 0.92 -26.08 -1.03
CA THR A 464 1.66 -25.39 0.04
C THR A 464 1.90 -23.92 -0.30
N SER A 465 2.02 -23.08 0.73
CA SER A 465 2.25 -21.65 0.61
C SER A 465 3.13 -21.19 1.77
N THR A 466 4.33 -20.74 1.43
CA THR A 466 5.43 -20.49 2.37
C THR A 466 5.77 -19.01 2.44
N MET A 467 5.74 -18.46 3.65
CA MET A 467 6.13 -17.10 3.99
C MET A 467 7.37 -17.12 4.89
N TYR A 468 8.22 -16.09 4.78
CA TYR A 468 9.47 -16.01 5.54
C TYR A 468 9.55 -14.73 6.40
N ILE A 469 10.12 -14.85 7.60
CA ILE A 469 10.45 -13.70 8.48
C ILE A 469 11.94 -13.76 8.81
N GLY A 470 12.72 -12.77 8.37
CA GLY A 470 14.14 -12.62 8.69
C GLY A 470 14.33 -12.15 10.13
N LEU A 471 15.11 -12.89 10.92
CA LEU A 471 15.30 -12.63 12.35
C LEU A 471 16.68 -12.01 12.61
N GLY A 472 16.69 -10.75 13.04
CA GLY A 472 17.85 -10.17 13.71
C GLY A 472 17.84 -10.57 15.19
N VAL A 473 18.92 -11.22 15.64
CA VAL A 473 19.06 -11.72 17.01
C VAL A 473 20.19 -10.97 17.71
N ARG A 474 19.92 -10.51 18.94
CA ARG A 474 20.86 -9.76 19.78
C ARG A 474 22.16 -10.58 19.98
N PRO A 475 23.35 -9.98 19.79
CA PRO A 475 24.62 -10.65 20.04
C PRO A 475 24.68 -11.27 21.44
N LYS A 476 25.17 -12.51 21.53
CA LYS A 476 25.29 -13.23 22.80
C LYS A 476 26.23 -12.44 23.76
N PRO A 477 25.79 -12.09 24.98
CA PRO A 477 26.67 -11.48 25.98
C PRO A 477 27.84 -12.39 26.33
N ALA A 478 29.02 -11.81 26.58
CA ALA A 478 30.26 -12.55 26.81
C ALA A 478 30.15 -13.61 27.93
N ASN A 479 29.43 -13.28 29.01
CA ASN A 479 29.32 -14.09 30.23
C ASN A 479 28.13 -15.08 30.19
N TYR A 480 27.38 -15.19 29.09
CA TYR A 480 26.18 -16.03 29.03
C TYR A 480 26.57 -17.53 28.92
N PRO A 481 26.17 -18.41 29.85
CA PRO A 481 26.54 -19.83 29.81
C PRO A 481 25.77 -20.61 28.72
N GLY A 482 26.40 -21.64 28.15
CA GLY A 482 25.76 -22.56 27.19
C GLY A 482 25.33 -21.95 25.85
N PRO A 483 24.56 -22.71 25.02
CA PRO A 483 23.96 -22.22 23.80
C PRO A 483 22.71 -21.38 24.11
N ARG A 484 22.63 -20.16 23.57
CA ARG A 484 21.42 -19.34 23.63
C ARG A 484 20.32 -19.96 22.76
N LYS A 485 19.31 -20.58 23.39
CA LYS A 485 18.02 -20.86 22.75
C LYS A 485 17.23 -19.54 22.67
N LEU A 486 16.69 -19.22 21.50
CA LEU A 486 15.74 -18.13 21.35
C LEU A 486 14.35 -18.72 21.57
N ASP A 487 13.67 -18.34 22.65
CA ASP A 487 12.29 -18.76 22.86
C ASP A 487 11.35 -17.93 21.98
N ILE A 488 10.69 -18.63 21.05
CA ILE A 488 9.63 -18.13 20.19
C ILE A 488 8.39 -19.03 20.27
N VAL A 489 8.34 -19.97 21.22
CA VAL A 489 7.26 -20.96 21.35
C VAL A 489 5.95 -20.26 21.64
N THR A 490 5.91 -19.35 22.64
CA THR A 490 4.71 -18.57 22.95
C THR A 490 4.25 -17.69 21.78
N PRO A 491 5.08 -16.83 21.14
CA PRO A 491 4.70 -16.12 19.91
C PRO A 491 4.12 -17.00 18.80
N THR A 492 4.68 -18.20 18.62
CA THR A 492 4.30 -19.15 17.57
C THR A 492 2.95 -19.83 17.88
N ALA A 493 2.79 -20.37 19.09
CA ALA A 493 1.55 -21.01 19.53
C ALA A 493 0.37 -20.03 19.52
N ASP A 494 0.60 -18.78 19.91
CA ASP A 494 -0.40 -17.72 19.84
C ASP A 494 -0.84 -17.39 18.41
N PHE A 495 0.09 -17.42 17.45
CA PHE A 495 -0.21 -17.20 16.04
C PHE A 495 -1.00 -18.38 15.45
N ILE A 496 -0.58 -19.62 15.73
CA ILE A 496 -1.31 -20.84 15.33
C ILE A 496 -2.74 -20.79 15.87
N ARG A 497 -2.93 -20.45 17.16
CA ARG A 497 -4.25 -20.26 17.79
C ARG A 497 -5.12 -19.19 17.11
N ILE A 498 -4.52 -18.13 16.56
CA ILE A 498 -5.24 -17.09 15.80
C ILE A 498 -5.71 -17.61 14.44
N VAL A 499 -4.90 -18.39 13.72
CA VAL A 499 -5.30 -18.91 12.40
C VAL A 499 -6.26 -20.11 12.51
N HIS A 500 -6.13 -20.95 13.55
CA HIS A 500 -7.10 -22.02 13.87
C HIS A 500 -8.48 -21.48 14.32
N SER A 501 -8.58 -20.20 14.69
CA SER A 501 -9.86 -19.55 15.04
C SER A 501 -10.66 -19.02 13.83
N TRP A 502 -10.25 -19.39 12.62
CA TRP A 502 -11.02 -19.14 11.39
C TRP A 502 -12.16 -20.18 11.27
N PRO A 503 -13.43 -19.80 11.07
CA PRO A 503 -14.54 -20.76 11.06
C PRO A 503 -14.47 -21.84 9.99
N ASP A 504 -13.77 -21.58 8.87
CA ASP A 504 -13.64 -22.51 7.75
C ASP A 504 -12.36 -23.39 7.86
N TYR A 505 -11.64 -23.34 8.98
CA TYR A 505 -10.45 -24.16 9.23
C TYR A 505 -10.81 -25.62 9.55
N ASP A 506 -10.19 -26.55 8.84
CA ASP A 506 -10.35 -28.01 9.02
C ASP A 506 -8.99 -28.68 9.22
N ASP A 507 -8.73 -29.16 10.44
CA ASP A 507 -7.48 -29.81 10.88
C ASP A 507 -7.14 -31.08 10.06
N ALA A 508 -8.14 -31.80 9.52
CA ALA A 508 -7.88 -32.97 8.69
C ALA A 508 -7.25 -32.58 7.34
N THR A 509 -7.71 -31.47 6.75
CA THR A 509 -7.37 -31.09 5.38
C THR A 509 -6.51 -29.83 5.24
N MET A 510 -6.30 -29.06 6.32
CA MET A 510 -5.50 -27.83 6.34
C MET A 510 -4.41 -27.88 7.43
N GLY A 511 -3.15 -27.69 7.04
CA GLY A 511 -2.00 -27.63 7.94
C GLY A 511 -1.43 -26.22 8.11
N ILE A 512 -0.80 -25.98 9.26
CA ILE A 512 0.07 -24.82 9.52
C ILE A 512 1.34 -25.26 10.25
N ALA A 513 2.50 -24.93 9.71
CA ALA A 513 3.80 -25.21 10.33
C ALA A 513 4.65 -23.94 10.45
N VAL A 514 5.36 -23.80 11.57
CA VAL A 514 6.24 -22.65 11.85
C VAL A 514 7.61 -23.17 12.28
N ARG A 515 8.65 -22.86 11.49
CA ARG A 515 9.96 -23.55 11.53
C ARG A 515 11.10 -22.54 11.59
N ASN A 516 12.10 -22.79 12.44
CA ASN A 516 13.34 -22.00 12.46
C ASN A 516 14.35 -22.58 11.46
N VAL A 517 14.76 -21.78 10.48
CA VAL A 517 15.63 -22.18 9.36
C VAL A 517 16.87 -21.28 9.38
N LYS A 518 18.08 -21.85 9.28
CA LYS A 518 19.31 -21.05 9.14
C LYS A 518 19.47 -20.59 7.70
N SER A 519 20.22 -19.52 7.47
CA SER A 519 20.59 -19.05 6.12
C SER A 519 21.26 -20.12 5.24
N SER A 520 21.98 -21.08 5.84
CA SER A 520 22.55 -22.25 5.15
C SER A 520 21.52 -23.29 4.72
N ASP A 521 20.37 -23.33 5.40
CA ASP A 521 19.38 -24.40 5.35
C ASP A 521 18.13 -23.97 4.55
N LEU A 522 18.15 -22.77 3.93
CA LEU A 522 17.13 -22.28 3.00
C LEU A 522 17.12 -23.11 1.70
N PRO A 523 15.95 -23.30 1.06
CA PRO A 523 15.84 -23.95 -0.25
C PRO A 523 16.35 -23.05 -1.38
N ASP A 524 16.82 -23.63 -2.48
CA ASP A 524 17.43 -22.84 -3.58
C ASP A 524 16.43 -21.91 -4.30
N GLU A 525 15.14 -22.25 -4.25
CA GLU A 525 14.02 -21.49 -4.84
C GLU A 525 13.95 -20.02 -4.36
N VAL A 526 14.35 -19.72 -3.11
CA VAL A 526 14.27 -18.34 -2.58
C VAL A 526 15.39 -17.42 -3.07
N PHE A 527 16.42 -17.97 -3.73
CA PHE A 527 17.54 -17.18 -4.24
C PHE A 527 17.37 -16.73 -5.70
N GLU A 528 16.33 -17.20 -6.41
CA GLU A 528 16.05 -16.83 -7.82
C GLU A 528 17.29 -16.94 -8.76
N GLY A 529 18.19 -17.89 -8.49
CA GLY A 529 19.44 -18.10 -9.24
C GLY A 529 20.67 -17.34 -8.72
N GLU A 530 20.53 -16.49 -7.70
CA GLU A 530 21.69 -15.88 -7.01
C GLU A 530 22.51 -16.94 -6.24
N PRO A 531 23.84 -16.78 -6.11
CA PRO A 531 24.65 -17.68 -5.30
C PRO A 531 24.25 -17.59 -3.81
N ARG A 532 24.19 -18.76 -3.15
CA ARG A 532 23.91 -18.86 -1.71
C ARG A 532 24.88 -18.01 -0.88
N PRO A 533 24.45 -17.48 0.29
CA PRO A 533 25.31 -16.69 1.17
C PRO A 533 26.56 -17.49 1.58
N THR A 534 27.75 -17.02 1.18
CA THR A 534 28.98 -17.57 1.74
C THR A 534 29.02 -17.25 3.23
N SER A 535 29.15 -18.30 4.06
CA SER A 535 29.06 -18.24 5.52
C SER A 535 29.74 -16.99 6.08
N LEU A 536 28.95 -16.08 6.67
CA LEU A 536 29.39 -14.81 7.28
C LEU A 536 30.54 -15.05 8.27
N LYS A 537 31.78 -14.96 7.77
CA LYS A 537 32.99 -15.22 8.56
C LYS A 537 33.07 -14.18 9.66
N ARG A 538 33.13 -14.62 10.92
CA ARG A 538 33.41 -13.74 12.07
C ARG A 538 34.71 -12.98 11.78
N THR A 539 34.61 -11.68 11.56
CA THR A 539 35.74 -10.77 11.74
C THR A 539 36.24 -10.99 13.18
N LYS A 540 37.47 -11.51 13.32
CA LYS A 540 38.10 -11.63 14.64
C LYS A 540 38.23 -10.21 15.20
N PRO A 541 37.86 -9.94 16.46
CA PRO A 541 38.12 -8.65 17.07
C PRO A 541 39.64 -8.43 17.04
N ARG A 542 40.06 -7.27 16.50
CA ARG A 542 41.46 -6.86 16.46
C ARG A 542 41.92 -6.72 17.91
N GLN A 543 42.92 -7.48 18.34
CA GLN A 543 43.44 -7.35 19.71
C GLN A 543 44.00 -5.94 19.87
N LEU A 544 43.44 -5.19 20.82
CA LEU A 544 44.02 -3.95 21.30
C LEU A 544 45.29 -4.31 22.07
N VAL A 545 46.44 -3.92 21.53
CA VAL A 545 47.70 -3.95 22.28
C VAL A 545 47.55 -2.95 23.43
N LYS A 546 47.71 -3.43 24.66
CA LYS A 546 47.93 -2.56 25.81
C LYS A 546 49.42 -2.30 25.92
N GLU A 547 49.83 -1.08 25.63
CA GLU A 547 51.08 -0.57 26.17
C GLU A 547 50.87 -0.19 27.65
N ASN A 548 51.89 -0.47 28.46
CA ASN A 548 52.30 0.39 29.57
C ASN A 548 53.70 -0.02 30.01
N SER A 549 54.46 0.94 30.50
CA SER A 549 55.79 0.75 31.12
C SER A 549 55.63 0.15 32.55
N THR A 550 56.67 -0.18 33.33
CA THR A 550 58.05 0.35 33.37
C THR A 550 59.03 -0.67 34.01
N THR A 551 60.26 -0.24 34.27
CA THR A 551 61.36 -0.85 35.08
C THR A 551 62.18 -2.01 34.49
N SER A 552 63.46 -1.70 34.28
CA SER A 552 64.64 -2.58 34.13
C SER A 552 65.26 -2.86 35.53
N PRO A 553 66.41 -3.55 35.75
CA PRO A 553 67.51 -3.87 34.81
C PRO A 553 68.17 -5.27 34.93
N GLU A 554 69.32 -5.40 34.26
CA GLU A 554 70.40 -6.41 34.39
C GLU A 554 70.20 -7.82 33.78
N GLY A 555 71.32 -8.41 33.31
CA GLY A 555 71.40 -9.75 32.70
C GLY A 555 72.12 -9.78 31.34
N GLU A 556 73.43 -10.05 31.33
CA GLU A 556 74.21 -10.29 30.10
C GLU A 556 74.01 -11.71 29.56
N LEU A 557 74.04 -11.92 28.23
CA LEU A 557 75.12 -12.69 27.57
C LEU A 557 75.08 -12.56 26.03
N GLN A 558 76.02 -13.24 25.36
CA GLN A 558 76.45 -12.99 23.99
C GLN A 558 75.99 -14.06 22.96
N SER A 559 76.26 -13.74 21.70
CA SER A 559 76.59 -14.64 20.57
C SER A 559 75.50 -15.13 19.60
N GLN A 560 75.72 -14.70 18.36
CA GLN A 560 75.40 -15.30 17.06
C GLN A 560 75.93 -16.76 16.94
N PRO A 561 75.58 -17.60 15.90
CA PRO A 561 75.61 -17.14 14.50
C PRO A 561 74.83 -17.89 13.38
N HIS A 562 74.84 -17.23 12.20
CA HIS A 562 74.80 -17.82 10.83
C HIS A 562 73.46 -18.42 10.33
N LYS A 563 73.18 -18.54 9.02
CA LYS A 563 74.03 -18.43 7.80
C LYS A 563 73.21 -17.95 6.58
N LYS A 564 73.87 -17.20 5.66
CA LYS A 564 73.84 -17.22 4.17
C LYS A 564 72.61 -17.84 3.45
N LEU A 565 72.12 -17.35 2.29
CA LEU A 565 72.77 -16.55 1.22
C LEU A 565 71.72 -15.92 0.26
N ARG A 566 72.09 -14.79 -0.39
CA ARG A 566 72.14 -14.57 -1.87
C ARG A 566 71.66 -13.17 -2.29
N SER A 567 72.44 -12.54 -3.16
CA SER A 567 72.29 -11.16 -3.62
C SER A 567 71.64 -11.03 -5.01
N LYS A 568 71.15 -9.84 -5.31
CA LYS A 568 71.47 -9.08 -6.54
C LYS A 568 71.42 -7.58 -6.25
N GLN A 569 72.23 -6.80 -6.96
CA GLN A 569 72.41 -5.36 -6.76
C GLN A 569 71.50 -4.53 -7.68
N GLY A 570 71.24 -3.29 -7.27
CA GLY A 570 70.70 -2.20 -8.09
C GLY A 570 71.14 -0.86 -7.48
N GLN A 571 71.98 -0.13 -8.21
CA GLN A 571 72.43 1.25 -7.93
C GLN A 571 71.38 2.25 -8.47
N ALA A 572 71.37 3.55 -8.13
CA ALA A 572 71.93 4.31 -7.00
C ALA A 572 71.28 5.73 -7.03
N ASP A 573 72.00 6.75 -6.55
CA ASP A 573 71.77 8.20 -6.67
C ASP A 573 70.57 8.73 -5.86
N GLU A 574 70.79 9.48 -4.78
CA GLU A 574 71.14 10.92 -4.72
C GLU A 574 69.97 11.83 -5.13
N THR A 575 69.64 12.90 -4.40
CA THR A 575 70.46 13.76 -3.52
C THR A 575 69.77 14.09 -2.18
N ASN A 576 70.53 14.65 -1.23
CA ASN A 576 70.03 15.16 0.04
C ASN A 576 70.49 16.62 0.23
N GLN A 577 69.58 17.57 0.48
CA GLN A 577 69.94 18.94 0.85
C GLN A 577 68.91 19.61 1.78
N GLU A 578 69.22 19.45 3.07
CA GLU A 578 69.04 20.39 4.17
C GLU A 578 69.60 21.82 3.89
N PRO A 579 69.51 22.82 4.79
CA PRO A 579 68.71 22.93 6.04
C PRO A 579 68.04 24.32 6.24
N SER A 580 67.52 24.55 7.46
CA SER A 580 67.29 25.85 8.13
C SER A 580 66.11 26.75 7.67
N GLY A 581 65.39 27.46 8.55
CA GLY A 581 65.37 27.40 10.03
C GLY A 581 65.18 28.77 10.71
N THR A 582 64.48 28.79 11.86
CA THR A 582 64.50 29.82 12.94
C THR A 582 64.08 31.28 12.56
N THR A 583 63.45 32.14 13.40
CA THR A 583 63.00 32.08 14.81
C THR A 583 61.77 33.01 15.04
N LEU A 584 61.11 32.87 16.20
CA LEU A 584 60.30 33.84 17.00
C LEU A 584 60.21 35.32 16.51
N THR A 585 59.08 36.04 16.65
CA THR A 585 58.69 36.67 17.95
C THR A 585 57.29 37.34 17.98
N ASN A 586 56.67 37.32 19.18
CA ASN A 586 55.76 38.26 19.88
C ASN A 586 54.79 39.27 19.19
N GLY A 587 53.57 39.35 19.77
CA GLY A 587 52.69 40.55 19.81
C GLY A 587 51.24 40.29 19.33
N GLY A 588 50.15 40.75 19.99
CA GLY A 588 50.00 41.36 21.32
C GLY A 588 48.65 42.09 21.53
N SER A 589 48.15 42.15 22.77
CA SER A 589 47.12 43.12 23.27
C SER A 589 45.61 42.84 22.90
N PRO A 590 44.58 43.54 23.45
CA PRO A 590 43.74 42.91 24.49
C PRO A 590 42.21 43.27 24.58
N THR A 591 41.50 42.61 25.54
CA THR A 591 40.33 43.05 26.37
C THR A 591 39.14 43.87 25.84
N ALA A 592 37.93 43.28 26.02
CA ALA A 592 36.67 43.86 26.57
C ALA A 592 35.95 45.02 25.80
N THR A 593 34.71 45.49 26.08
CA THR A 593 33.79 45.37 27.25
C THR A 593 32.30 45.69 26.87
N THR A 594 31.30 45.22 27.63
CA THR A 594 29.91 45.81 27.81
C THR A 594 28.93 45.90 26.60
N ALA A 595 27.60 46.13 26.71
CA ALA A 595 26.66 46.25 27.86
C ALA A 595 25.16 46.00 27.51
N GLN A 596 24.41 45.50 28.51
CA GLN A 596 23.02 45.87 28.93
C GLN A 596 21.77 45.63 28.06
N SER A 597 20.62 45.73 28.73
CA SER A 597 19.23 45.50 28.28
C SER A 597 18.35 46.73 28.57
N PRO A 598 17.06 46.72 28.15
CA PRO A 598 15.94 46.95 29.08
C PRO A 598 14.90 45.78 28.96
N THR A 599 14.20 45.27 29.98
CA THR A 599 13.24 45.85 30.97
C THR A 599 12.05 46.60 30.35
N GLY A 600 10.77 46.38 30.72
CA GLY A 600 10.18 45.44 31.69
C GLY A 600 9.07 46.10 32.54
N VAL A 601 7.94 45.42 32.76
CA VAL A 601 6.84 45.89 33.66
C VAL A 601 6.21 44.68 34.39
N ALA A 602 5.97 44.83 35.70
CA ALA A 602 5.24 43.90 36.59
C ALA A 602 3.88 44.55 37.01
N SER A 603 2.93 43.97 37.75
CA SER A 603 2.98 43.17 39.01
C SER A 603 1.65 42.35 39.14
N GLN A 604 1.19 41.72 40.23
CA GLN A 604 1.40 41.91 41.69
C GLN A 604 0.95 40.66 42.51
N GLU A 605 1.11 40.69 43.84
CA GLU A 605 1.00 39.56 44.80
C GLU A 605 0.09 39.94 46.02
N GLN A 606 -0.20 39.12 47.06
CA GLN A 606 0.38 37.81 47.46
C GLN A 606 -0.61 36.72 48.01
N PRO A 607 -1.06 36.63 49.31
CA PRO A 607 -1.25 35.30 49.93
C PRO A 607 -2.56 35.05 50.74
N VAL A 608 -2.77 33.79 51.17
CA VAL A 608 -3.00 33.32 52.57
C VAL A 608 -3.17 31.77 52.64
N GLU A 609 -3.01 31.22 53.85
CA GLU A 609 -2.89 29.81 54.33
C GLU A 609 -4.09 28.86 54.01
N GLY A 610 -4.06 27.53 54.23
CA GLY A 610 -3.11 26.65 54.96
C GLY A 610 -3.36 25.12 54.79
N SER A 611 -2.69 24.28 55.60
CA SER A 611 -2.59 22.79 55.53
C SER A 611 -3.69 22.05 56.37
N PRO A 612 -3.72 20.70 56.64
CA PRO A 612 -2.78 19.57 56.36
C PRO A 612 -3.43 18.20 55.90
N PRO A 613 -2.67 17.08 55.76
CA PRO A 613 -3.15 15.79 55.21
C PRO A 613 -3.11 14.55 56.15
N GLY A 614 -3.81 13.47 55.75
CA GLY A 614 -3.78 12.09 56.30
C GLY A 614 -4.86 11.20 55.61
N THR A 615 -4.85 9.86 55.60
CA THR A 615 -3.93 8.83 56.13
C THR A 615 -4.13 7.49 55.37
N LYS A 616 -3.25 6.49 55.52
CA LYS A 616 -3.50 5.08 55.08
C LYS A 616 -4.56 4.38 55.97
N PRO A 617 -5.10 3.22 55.55
CA PRO A 617 -4.55 1.95 56.08
C PRO A 617 -4.25 0.88 55.01
N THR A 618 -3.91 -0.34 55.46
CA THR A 618 -3.46 -1.51 54.67
C THR A 618 -4.30 -2.75 55.06
N GLU A 619 -4.19 -3.84 54.28
CA GLU A 619 -4.62 -5.21 54.64
C GLU A 619 -6.16 -5.42 54.77
N THR A 620 -6.74 -6.63 54.73
CA THR A 620 -6.20 -8.01 54.58
C THR A 620 -6.74 -8.74 53.34
N SER A 621 -6.21 -9.93 53.07
CA SER A 621 -6.78 -10.95 52.17
C SER A 621 -8.11 -11.53 52.66
N ASP A 622 -8.89 -12.13 51.74
CA ASP A 622 -9.36 -13.51 51.96
C ASP A 622 -9.56 -14.28 50.64
N ASN A 623 -9.80 -15.59 50.71
CA ASN A 623 -9.68 -16.55 49.61
C ASN A 623 -11.02 -17.29 49.30
N VAL A 624 -11.00 -18.25 48.36
CA VAL A 624 -12.16 -19.06 47.87
C VAL A 624 -13.11 -18.28 46.95
N GLY A 625 -13.67 -18.83 45.87
CA GLY A 625 -13.45 -20.13 45.23
C GLY A 625 -14.70 -20.71 44.57
N ASP A 626 -14.48 -21.70 43.71
CA ASP A 626 -15.44 -22.65 43.11
C ASP A 626 -16.33 -22.25 41.90
N ASN A 627 -16.14 -23.05 40.84
CA ASN A 627 -17.02 -23.57 39.77
C ASN A 627 -18.44 -23.01 39.50
N GLY A 628 -18.85 -23.07 38.21
CA GLY A 628 -20.26 -23.21 37.84
C GLY A 628 -20.71 -22.69 36.46
N ALA A 629 -20.72 -23.55 35.45
CA ALA A 629 -21.72 -23.49 34.35
C ALA A 629 -22.82 -24.54 34.66
N PRO A 630 -24.09 -24.41 34.20
CA PRO A 630 -24.39 -24.80 32.81
C PRO A 630 -25.62 -24.15 32.11
N ALA A 631 -25.55 -24.14 30.78
CA ALA A 631 -26.53 -24.57 29.76
C ALA A 631 -28.09 -24.52 29.95
N THR A 632 -28.74 -23.97 28.89
CA THR A 632 -29.85 -24.53 28.07
C THR A 632 -31.35 -24.52 28.47
N GLN A 633 -32.18 -24.37 27.41
CA GLN A 633 -33.61 -24.71 27.23
C GLN A 633 -34.66 -23.90 28.05
N SER A 634 -35.80 -23.37 27.57
CA SER A 634 -36.67 -23.42 26.35
C SER A 634 -38.05 -24.02 26.64
N VAL A 635 -39.13 -23.24 26.50
CA VAL A 635 -40.55 -23.69 26.60
C VAL A 635 -41.43 -22.93 25.59
N ASN A 636 -42.44 -23.60 25.03
CA ASN A 636 -43.44 -23.07 24.09
C ASN A 636 -44.76 -22.70 24.78
N GLY A 637 -45.59 -21.88 24.13
CA GLY A 637 -46.98 -22.31 23.88
C GLY A 637 -48.17 -21.38 24.19
N ASN A 638 -48.93 -21.12 23.10
CA ASN A 638 -50.40 -21.00 23.01
C ASN A 638 -51.17 -19.69 23.32
N LEU A 639 -52.26 -19.55 22.54
CA LEU A 639 -53.29 -18.52 22.52
C LEU A 639 -54.45 -18.84 23.49
N PRO A 640 -55.48 -17.98 23.57
CA PRO A 640 -56.77 -18.42 23.02
C PRO A 640 -57.47 -17.39 22.09
N THR A 641 -58.62 -17.81 21.53
CA THR A 641 -59.58 -17.00 20.72
C THR A 641 -61.00 -17.17 21.34
N ASN A 642 -62.11 -16.57 20.89
CA ASN A 642 -62.46 -15.82 19.67
C ASN A 642 -63.60 -14.79 19.98
N GLY A 643 -64.04 -13.95 19.04
CA GLY A 643 -65.15 -12.99 19.30
C GLY A 643 -65.85 -12.38 18.06
N HIS A 644 -67.17 -12.26 18.12
CA HIS A 644 -68.10 -11.93 17.02
C HIS A 644 -69.42 -11.38 17.66
N VAL A 645 -70.25 -10.50 17.10
CA VAL A 645 -70.39 -9.75 15.81
C VAL A 645 -70.93 -8.33 16.17
N ASP A 646 -71.42 -7.34 15.39
CA ASP A 646 -71.73 -7.04 13.96
C ASP A 646 -71.83 -5.48 13.78
N SER A 647 -72.12 -4.99 12.56
CA SER A 647 -72.93 -3.77 12.26
C SER A 647 -72.47 -2.34 12.71
N SER A 648 -72.91 -1.21 12.11
CA SER A 648 -73.45 -0.92 10.76
C SER A 648 -73.61 0.61 10.45
N THR A 649 -73.10 1.08 9.31
CA THR A 649 -73.69 2.15 8.43
C THR A 649 -73.61 3.66 8.81
N THR A 650 -73.78 4.52 7.77
CA THR A 650 -73.76 6.02 7.69
C THR A 650 -72.36 6.67 7.80
N VAL A 651 -71.82 7.49 6.88
CA VAL A 651 -72.29 8.27 5.70
C VAL A 651 -73.03 9.58 5.99
N GLU A 652 -72.33 10.72 5.81
CA GLU A 652 -72.90 11.93 5.15
C GLU A 652 -71.83 12.92 4.63
N LYS A 653 -72.24 13.74 3.64
CA LYS A 653 -71.47 14.78 2.91
C LYS A 653 -72.42 15.44 1.88
N PRO A 654 -72.14 16.62 1.28
CA PRO A 654 -71.54 17.87 1.75
C PRO A 654 -72.57 19.04 1.69
N THR A 655 -72.15 20.31 1.80
CA THR A 655 -72.86 21.44 1.14
C THR A 655 -71.94 22.64 0.91
N SER A 656 -72.38 23.62 0.10
CA SER A 656 -71.60 24.79 -0.33
C SER A 656 -72.47 26.04 -0.52
N SER A 657 -71.86 27.23 -0.43
CA SER A 657 -72.48 28.48 -0.91
C SER A 657 -71.46 29.63 -1.12
N GLN A 658 -71.57 30.31 -2.25
CA GLN A 658 -71.09 31.68 -2.55
C GLN A 658 -72.34 32.61 -2.66
N PRO A 659 -72.30 33.91 -3.07
CA PRO A 659 -71.22 34.76 -3.59
C PRO A 659 -71.14 36.20 -3.02
N GLY A 660 -70.25 37.04 -3.57
CA GLY A 660 -70.23 38.51 -3.42
C GLY A 660 -69.25 39.17 -4.40
N THR A 661 -69.60 40.32 -5.00
CA THR A 661 -68.88 40.91 -6.15
C THR A 661 -68.74 42.43 -6.09
N ASN A 662 -67.64 42.98 -6.66
CA ASN A 662 -67.51 44.25 -7.42
C ASN A 662 -66.00 44.46 -7.75
N THR A 663 -65.51 44.65 -8.99
CA THR A 663 -65.64 45.79 -9.97
C THR A 663 -64.96 47.10 -9.50
N SER A 664 -64.15 47.83 -10.28
CA SER A 664 -63.80 47.76 -11.73
C SER A 664 -62.50 48.53 -12.12
N THR A 665 -62.00 48.32 -13.37
CA THR A 665 -61.32 49.30 -14.29
C THR A 665 -59.94 49.94 -13.92
N SER A 666 -59.00 50.29 -14.83
CA SER A 666 -58.78 50.04 -16.28
C SER A 666 -57.47 50.67 -16.84
N VAL A 667 -57.12 50.36 -18.12
CA VAL A 667 -56.25 51.10 -19.10
C VAL A 667 -54.73 50.77 -19.19
N SER A 668 -54.27 50.67 -20.45
CA SER A 668 -52.89 50.65 -21.00
C SER A 668 -52.93 51.32 -22.41
N PRO A 669 -51.85 51.40 -23.23
CA PRO A 669 -50.42 51.70 -23.02
C PRO A 669 -50.10 53.12 -23.66
N PRO A 670 -48.92 53.47 -24.26
CA PRO A 670 -48.37 52.90 -25.52
C PRO A 670 -46.82 52.91 -25.70
N LEU A 671 -46.35 52.51 -26.90
CA LEU A 671 -44.98 52.66 -27.44
C LEU A 671 -44.90 53.79 -28.49
N PRO A 672 -43.71 54.39 -28.73
CA PRO A 672 -43.02 54.24 -30.04
C PRO A 672 -41.48 54.06 -29.89
N ARG A 673 -40.64 53.52 -30.81
CA ARG A 673 -40.52 53.44 -32.29
C ARG A 673 -40.04 54.71 -33.02
N GLY A 674 -38.82 54.71 -33.59
CA GLY A 674 -38.39 55.73 -34.55
C GLY A 674 -36.91 55.66 -35.01
N THR A 675 -36.72 55.28 -36.28
CA THR A 675 -35.55 55.31 -37.20
C THR A 675 -34.68 56.61 -37.26
N THR A 676 -33.54 56.76 -37.97
CA THR A 676 -33.14 56.25 -39.32
C THR A 676 -31.65 56.52 -39.70
N GLN A 677 -31.01 55.64 -40.51
CA GLN A 677 -29.94 55.92 -41.55
C GLN A 677 -28.56 56.55 -41.14
N LEU A 678 -27.42 56.49 -41.90
CA LEU A 678 -27.00 55.84 -43.17
C LEU A 678 -25.43 55.73 -43.27
N LYS A 679 -24.92 55.07 -44.35
CA LYS A 679 -23.52 55.02 -44.90
C LYS A 679 -22.50 54.17 -44.11
N SER A 680 -22.08 52.98 -44.57
CA SER A 680 -21.17 52.60 -45.71
C SER A 680 -19.66 52.69 -45.35
N ASN A 681 -18.76 51.77 -45.72
CA ASN A 681 -18.74 50.88 -46.89
C ASN A 681 -17.78 49.67 -46.72
N LEU A 682 -18.00 48.57 -47.49
CA LEU A 682 -17.06 47.52 -47.96
C LEU A 682 -16.08 46.80 -46.96
N GLY A 683 -15.93 45.47 -46.95
CA GLY A 683 -16.69 44.41 -47.63
C GLY A 683 -16.01 43.02 -47.69
N VAL A 684 -16.83 41.99 -47.98
CA VAL A 684 -16.51 40.74 -48.73
C VAL A 684 -15.63 39.62 -48.09
N ASN A 685 -16.21 38.40 -48.15
CA ASN A 685 -15.62 37.04 -48.17
C ASN A 685 -15.30 36.22 -46.88
N ALA A 686 -16.17 35.20 -46.71
CA ALA A 686 -15.85 33.76 -46.64
C ALA A 686 -15.47 33.09 -45.30
N LEU A 687 -16.14 31.96 -45.03
CA LEU A 687 -15.79 30.99 -44.00
C LEU A 687 -14.47 30.28 -44.34
N ARG A 688 -13.64 30.01 -43.33
CA ARG A 688 -12.99 28.70 -43.17
C ARG A 688 -12.56 28.42 -41.74
N GLN A 689 -12.67 27.15 -41.34
CA GLN A 689 -11.99 26.61 -40.17
C GLN A 689 -10.49 26.43 -40.51
N THR A 690 -9.60 26.80 -39.60
CA THR A 690 -8.17 26.44 -39.68
C THR A 690 -7.61 26.10 -38.29
N THR A 691 -6.99 24.93 -38.20
CA THR A 691 -6.09 24.56 -37.10
C THR A 691 -4.69 25.11 -37.34
N PRO A 692 -3.91 25.43 -36.31
CA PRO A 692 -2.45 25.54 -36.40
C PRO A 692 -1.77 24.21 -36.02
N ARG A 693 -0.80 23.78 -36.83
CA ARG A 693 0.28 22.84 -36.47
C ARG A 693 1.56 23.63 -36.19
N HIS A 694 2.57 23.03 -35.57
CA HIS A 694 3.98 22.95 -36.04
C HIS A 694 4.93 22.47 -34.89
N SER A 695 6.08 21.83 -35.11
CA SER A 695 6.46 20.76 -36.07
C SER A 695 7.91 20.27 -35.87
N SER A 696 8.14 18.96 -35.83
CA SER A 696 9.44 18.32 -36.19
C SER A 696 9.26 16.80 -36.33
N GLY A 697 10.02 16.07 -37.18
CA GLY A 697 11.00 16.62 -38.14
C GLY A 697 11.95 15.63 -38.85
N ILE A 698 11.72 14.30 -38.85
CA ILE A 698 12.67 13.32 -39.43
C ILE A 698 12.06 12.57 -40.62
N LYS A 699 12.86 12.37 -41.69
CA LYS A 699 12.51 11.60 -42.89
C LYS A 699 13.21 10.24 -42.91
N LEU A 700 12.50 9.19 -43.31
CA LEU A 700 13.10 7.94 -43.79
C LEU A 700 12.82 7.75 -45.29
N ARG A 701 13.79 7.18 -46.01
CA ARG A 701 13.67 6.77 -47.42
C ARG A 701 13.16 5.33 -47.48
N LEU A 702 12.17 5.07 -48.33
CA LEU A 702 11.84 3.72 -48.80
C LEU A 702 12.20 3.59 -50.28
N THR A 703 12.88 2.50 -50.63
CA THR A 703 13.19 2.11 -52.01
C THR A 703 12.05 1.28 -52.63
N LYS A 704 12.00 1.23 -53.96
CA LYS A 704 10.88 0.65 -54.72
C LYS A 704 10.89 -0.90 -54.78
N PRO A 705 9.73 -1.53 -55.07
CA PRO A 705 9.55 -2.98 -55.02
C PRO A 705 9.96 -3.70 -56.33
N LEU A 706 9.90 -5.03 -56.30
CA LEU A 706 9.96 -5.90 -57.48
C LEU A 706 8.83 -6.93 -57.47
N LYS A 707 7.93 -6.79 -58.45
CA LYS A 707 6.84 -7.70 -58.86
C LYS A 707 5.82 -8.07 -57.79
#